data_AF-A8DYL2-F1
#
_entry.id   AF-A8DYL2-F1
#
_cell.length_a   1.000
_cell.length_b   1.000
_cell.length_c   1.000
_cell.angle_alpha   90.00
_cell.angle_beta   90.00
_cell.angle_gamma   90.00
#
_symmetry.space_group_name_H-M   'P 1'
#
loop_
_entity.id
_entity.type
_entity.pdbx_description
1 polymer ?
#
loop_
_entity_poly.entity_id
_entity_poly.type
_entity_poly.pdbx_seq_one_letter_code
_entity_poly.pdbx_strand_id
1 'polypeptide(L)'
;MGRNKGAAAGSRALNCGLLMLLLLLQLVGERLATPSPSSMQAPQKRGGSGSGGGGGGGGGGGGGGGSGSSSDVSRDHCNKTVDIFEDISSPEVSNQNVGRPLTCWYRFRTLKGAPRDFVLRLRFKKFKVGQLLNATHCEGGYLQIVDGNAKTDVSNRREPGMFCGEAEQPQTFISETSYVKVLFHTDNFTDQTYFTFDSRAEQQTEVYLRYGQHPELYPNRRGEVVQGSYCEREYRDCRLQTCYVQSPAYPGLYPRALNCRYKLHTRQPYIKLYLQNEQFAVDGQRCENVMTCPIRPIGSGNEHCPYDWLAVYDGRDEHSPLIGKFCGLGKFPFSIIGTSQYMYVEFVTSPAGPLLNTGFHFNVGNWPGHVETAGIKHGVCDWLLSSDSLKDSSASEGIFLSIAHWYPPNTSCSYHIKGHVGEIVRLYFPSFRINRIESPILKYEGDCGESLTIYDSDHADPARIIKTFCDTFSRPMEKVDFVSTSPSLYVQFDSKTGSYSGSSLYYWAHYDFFNNTRFGDPVPNTLCDEVMYAWKHPGGRLRSPLNSLIFKRTGGSDVRCQYKFVTDRRLYARAIIEVNSVSFKELPYNSNACTRCHEERVDKLVIWEERDKYQNNLACFCDNIPRAVRVISSADQMNLEMIVQGQHAITSYFKNPNPLFEATYEFAHGPLCGPITLGPSPDGELVFPYKKALAMVSGPMAPPEHHYRREKCIWELKVAAQRDLWLNLEKARFADRSCDSAKIEVYLAGRLEPRFVVCPENISLARDLPILTTAELGATGADQEPLPVLIQYTGDGQPGRNIFRLVWTELFHLPRNPDGSLAASLLQDGGCDFRCPGDTEVCIPKHLLCNGIANCPNVTHTSTLSQLTRHIEWNLEQLGLLHHAGDYQQLVLHDESPEICLKRDLSELPYGKLSLIALGLCLMFALLFAILRRMCRSSSLHQGRHHLQEDY
;
A
#
# COMPACT_ATOMS: atom_id res chain seq x y z
N MET A 1 19.10 25.82 22.15
CA MET A 1 19.92 26.79 22.91
C MET A 1 20.74 25.99 23.94
N GLY A 2 22.07 26.22 24.00
CA GLY A 2 22.98 25.66 25.02
C GLY A 2 23.74 24.36 24.67
N ARG A 3 24.87 24.47 23.94
CA ARG A 3 25.91 23.42 23.78
C ARG A 3 26.87 23.42 24.99
N ASN A 4 27.38 22.26 25.41
CA ASN A 4 28.79 22.13 25.79
C ASN A 4 29.32 20.69 25.70
N LYS A 5 30.51 20.56 25.09
CA LYS A 5 31.36 19.37 24.96
C LYS A 5 32.32 19.30 26.16
N GLY A 6 32.77 18.10 26.52
CA GLY A 6 33.92 17.89 27.42
C GLY A 6 34.40 16.43 27.38
N ALA A 7 35.68 16.23 27.08
CA ALA A 7 36.36 14.95 26.84
C ALA A 7 37.32 14.59 27.99
N ALA A 8 37.57 13.29 28.22
CA ALA A 8 38.79 12.66 28.80
C ALA A 8 38.50 11.14 29.00
N ALA A 9 39.17 10.18 28.37
CA ALA A 9 40.55 9.68 28.45
C ALA A 9 40.84 8.69 29.62
N GLY A 10 41.36 7.49 29.27
CA GLY A 10 42.00 6.48 30.14
C GLY A 10 41.17 5.18 30.31
N SER A 11 41.66 3.94 30.23
CA SER A 11 43.01 3.38 30.13
C SER A 11 42.92 1.88 29.70
N ARG A 12 44.07 1.27 29.39
CA ARG A 12 44.33 0.03 28.60
C ARG A 12 44.23 -1.32 29.34
N ALA A 13 44.24 -2.39 28.51
CA ALA A 13 44.79 -3.76 28.69
C ALA A 13 43.86 -4.78 29.41
N LEU A 14 43.73 -6.07 29.02
CA LEU A 14 44.66 -7.07 28.45
C LEU A 14 43.94 -8.13 27.54
N ASN A 15 44.65 -8.57 26.50
CA ASN A 15 44.85 -9.90 25.87
C ASN A 15 43.92 -11.12 26.17
N CYS A 16 43.46 -11.83 25.12
CA CYS A 16 43.98 -13.15 24.64
C CYS A 16 42.98 -13.98 23.77
N GLY A 17 43.43 -14.44 22.59
CA GLY A 17 42.99 -15.65 21.87
C GLY A 17 41.67 -15.57 21.08
N LEU A 18 41.49 -16.14 19.88
CA LEU A 18 42.33 -16.91 18.98
C LEU A 18 41.59 -16.94 17.62
N LEU A 19 42.29 -16.63 16.53
CA LEU A 19 41.83 -16.66 15.15
C LEU A 19 42.23 -18.02 14.54
N MET A 20 41.31 -18.82 13.97
CA MET A 20 41.61 -19.91 13.03
C MET A 20 40.32 -20.50 12.39
N LEU A 21 40.46 -20.97 11.15
CA LEU A 21 39.50 -21.58 10.19
C LEU A 21 38.62 -20.61 9.38
N LEU A 22 38.60 -20.59 8.04
CA LEU A 22 39.23 -21.42 7.01
C LEU A 22 39.17 -20.67 5.66
N LEU A 23 40.26 -20.78 4.90
CA LEU A 23 40.54 -20.22 3.57
C LEU A 23 40.75 -21.43 2.63
N LEU A 24 40.31 -21.33 1.36
CA LEU A 24 40.87 -21.94 0.12
C LEU A 24 39.90 -22.73 -0.79
N LEU A 25 40.23 -22.64 -2.11
CA LEU A 25 39.69 -23.28 -3.34
C LEU A 25 38.78 -22.34 -4.14
N GLN A 26 39.25 -21.51 -5.09
CA GLN A 26 40.11 -21.71 -6.27
C GLN A 26 39.68 -22.84 -7.23
N LEU A 27 39.20 -22.37 -8.39
CA LEU A 27 39.45 -22.85 -9.76
C LEU A 27 38.70 -24.09 -10.31
N VAL A 28 38.23 -23.86 -11.55
CA VAL A 28 37.86 -24.79 -12.64
C VAL A 28 36.44 -25.39 -12.60
N GLY A 29 35.59 -24.84 -13.48
CA GLY A 29 34.33 -25.41 -13.92
C GLY A 29 34.03 -24.95 -15.36
N GLU A 30 34.56 -25.70 -16.31
CA GLU A 30 34.53 -25.52 -17.77
C GLU A 30 33.15 -25.77 -18.42
N ARG A 31 32.99 -25.20 -19.65
CA ARG A 31 32.16 -25.65 -20.80
C ARG A 31 30.64 -25.36 -20.71
N LEU A 32 29.93 -24.74 -21.66
CA LEU A 32 30.01 -24.71 -23.14
C LEU A 32 29.15 -23.57 -23.73
N ALA A 33 29.57 -23.12 -24.92
CA ALA A 33 28.76 -22.64 -26.06
C ALA A 33 28.27 -21.16 -26.15
N THR A 34 29.04 -20.45 -26.96
CA THR A 34 28.96 -19.22 -27.77
C THR A 34 27.69 -18.97 -28.63
N PRO A 35 27.54 -17.77 -29.25
CA PRO A 35 26.28 -17.08 -29.54
C PRO A 35 25.84 -17.11 -31.02
N SER A 36 24.58 -16.72 -31.31
CA SER A 36 24.21 -16.02 -32.57
C SER A 36 22.78 -15.45 -32.51
N PRO A 37 22.55 -14.23 -33.04
CA PRO A 37 21.22 -13.71 -33.32
C PRO A 37 20.85 -14.01 -34.77
N SER A 38 19.76 -14.75 -35.00
CA SER A 38 19.24 -15.00 -36.34
C SER A 38 17.92 -14.27 -36.57
N SER A 39 17.96 -13.41 -37.58
CA SER A 39 16.88 -12.74 -38.28
C SER A 39 15.71 -13.67 -38.63
N MET A 40 14.47 -13.26 -38.33
CA MET A 40 13.27 -13.78 -38.99
C MET A 40 12.87 -12.82 -40.12
N GLN A 41 13.18 -13.24 -41.34
CA GLN A 41 12.70 -12.68 -42.59
C GLN A 41 11.24 -13.07 -42.88
N ALA A 42 10.57 -12.16 -43.57
CA ALA A 42 9.24 -12.26 -44.15
C ALA A 42 9.08 -13.42 -45.16
N PRO A 43 7.84 -13.90 -45.41
CA PRO A 43 7.60 -14.86 -46.48
C PRO A 43 7.50 -14.16 -47.84
N GLN A 44 8.50 -14.35 -48.70
CA GLN A 44 8.40 -14.09 -50.14
C GLN A 44 7.58 -15.22 -50.81
N LYS A 45 6.58 -14.80 -51.60
CA LYS A 45 5.81 -15.66 -52.50
C LYS A 45 6.72 -16.27 -53.56
N ARG A 46 6.60 -17.60 -53.72
CA ARG A 46 7.16 -18.40 -54.82
C ARG A 46 6.70 -17.87 -56.17
N GLY A 47 7.66 -17.53 -57.02
CA GLY A 47 7.48 -17.53 -58.47
C GLY A 47 7.52 -18.96 -59.00
N GLY A 48 6.49 -19.34 -59.76
CA GLY A 48 6.47 -20.53 -60.60
C GLY A 48 6.70 -20.11 -62.03
N SER A 49 7.84 -20.52 -62.58
CA SER A 49 8.21 -20.44 -63.99
C SER A 49 7.40 -21.41 -64.85
N GLY A 50 6.92 -20.95 -66.01
CA GLY A 50 6.39 -21.80 -67.07
C GLY A 50 6.81 -21.25 -68.44
N SER A 51 7.84 -21.85 -69.03
CA SER A 51 8.27 -21.64 -70.42
C SER A 51 8.05 -22.91 -71.22
N GLY A 52 7.61 -22.76 -72.48
CA GLY A 52 8.04 -23.64 -73.59
C GLY A 52 6.99 -24.54 -74.26
N GLY A 53 6.83 -24.34 -75.58
CA GLY A 53 6.34 -25.30 -76.59
C GLY A 53 4.81 -25.31 -76.79
N GLY A 54 4.22 -25.27 -77.99
CA GLY A 54 4.70 -25.41 -79.37
C GLY A 54 3.68 -26.26 -80.17
N GLY A 55 3.21 -25.76 -81.32
CA GLY A 55 2.79 -26.59 -82.46
C GLY A 55 1.29 -26.74 -82.79
N GLY A 56 0.91 -26.24 -84.00
CA GLY A 56 -0.05 -26.79 -84.99
C GLY A 56 -1.55 -26.89 -84.62
N GLY A 57 -2.54 -26.64 -85.48
CA GLY A 57 -2.59 -26.35 -86.91
C GLY A 57 -4.03 -26.61 -87.42
N GLY A 58 -4.49 -25.85 -88.43
CA GLY A 58 -5.64 -26.14 -89.33
C GLY A 58 -7.04 -25.95 -88.74
N GLY A 59 -8.03 -25.37 -89.42
CA GLY A 59 -8.17 -24.84 -90.78
C GLY A 59 -9.66 -24.65 -91.10
N GLY A 60 -9.96 -23.72 -92.03
CA GLY A 60 -11.23 -23.56 -92.78
C GLY A 60 -12.47 -23.07 -92.02
N GLY A 61 -13.31 -22.17 -92.53
CA GLY A 61 -13.42 -21.51 -93.83
C GLY A 61 -14.82 -20.89 -93.99
N GLY A 62 -14.95 -19.89 -94.88
CA GLY A 62 -16.21 -19.32 -95.40
C GLY A 62 -16.72 -18.11 -94.61
N GLY A 63 -17.05 -16.95 -95.20
CA GLY A 63 -17.24 -16.59 -96.61
C GLY A 63 -18.38 -15.57 -96.68
N GLY A 64 -18.20 -14.48 -97.44
CA GLY A 64 -19.20 -13.44 -97.72
C GLY A 64 -18.82 -12.09 -97.08
N GLY A 65 -18.40 -11.04 -97.79
CA GLY A 65 -18.73 -10.64 -99.15
C GLY A 65 -19.82 -9.57 -99.09
N GLY A 66 -19.43 -8.29 -99.00
CA GLY A 66 -20.33 -7.16 -98.92
C GLY A 66 -19.58 -5.84 -99.07
N SER A 67 -19.24 -5.51 -100.32
CA SER A 67 -18.74 -4.20 -100.76
C SER A 67 -19.83 -3.15 -100.61
N GLY A 68 -19.57 -2.11 -99.81
CA GLY A 68 -20.38 -0.90 -99.69
C GLY A 68 -19.47 0.31 -99.65
N SER A 69 -19.48 1.08 -100.74
CA SER A 69 -18.74 2.32 -100.96
C SER A 69 -19.20 3.47 -100.06
N SER A 70 -18.32 4.48 -99.97
CA SER A 70 -18.60 5.91 -99.79
C SER A 70 -19.19 6.38 -98.45
N SER A 71 -18.36 6.97 -97.59
CA SER A 71 -18.44 8.42 -97.26
C SER A 71 -17.44 8.77 -96.15
N ASP A 72 -16.50 9.65 -96.53
CA ASP A 72 -15.82 10.68 -95.74
C ASP A 72 -16.07 10.69 -94.21
N VAL A 73 -15.18 10.05 -93.44
CA VAL A 73 -15.19 10.08 -91.97
C VAL A 73 -14.14 11.07 -91.48
N SER A 74 -14.40 12.36 -91.69
CA SER A 74 -13.85 13.44 -90.87
C SER A 74 -14.49 13.32 -89.47
N ARG A 75 -14.02 12.37 -88.67
CA ARG A 75 -14.55 12.10 -87.33
C ARG A 75 -14.09 13.19 -86.37
N ASP A 76 -14.98 14.14 -86.08
CA ASP A 76 -14.81 15.11 -85.00
C ASP A 76 -14.64 14.37 -83.66
N HIS A 77 -13.40 14.26 -83.18
CA HIS A 77 -13.04 13.64 -81.90
C HIS A 77 -13.37 14.54 -80.69
N CYS A 78 -14.01 15.69 -80.90
CA CYS A 78 -14.36 16.69 -79.90
C CYS A 78 -15.89 16.78 -79.74
N ASN A 79 -16.40 17.10 -78.54
CA ASN A 79 -17.83 17.35 -78.26
C ASN A 79 -18.77 16.17 -78.57
N LYS A 80 -18.48 14.99 -78.01
CA LYS A 80 -19.25 13.77 -78.29
C LYS A 80 -19.81 13.09 -77.05
N THR A 81 -20.89 12.35 -77.28
CA THR A 81 -21.36 11.35 -76.32
C THR A 81 -20.63 10.04 -76.61
N VAL A 82 -20.01 9.48 -75.57
CA VAL A 82 -19.06 8.38 -75.62
C VAL A 82 -19.76 7.09 -75.23
N ASP A 83 -19.55 6.04 -76.02
CA ASP A 83 -20.01 4.71 -75.66
C ASP A 83 -19.04 4.07 -74.65
N ILE A 84 -19.57 3.27 -73.73
CA ILE A 84 -18.73 2.60 -72.74
C ILE A 84 -17.82 1.62 -73.49
N PHE A 85 -16.54 1.55 -73.11
CA PHE A 85 -15.44 0.84 -73.80
C PHE A 85 -14.82 1.56 -75.01
N GLU A 86 -15.19 2.82 -75.28
CA GLU A 86 -14.54 3.63 -76.31
C GLU A 86 -13.25 4.29 -75.78
N ASP A 87 -12.17 4.16 -76.56
CA ASP A 87 -10.92 4.91 -76.35
C ASP A 87 -11.07 6.33 -76.90
N ILE A 88 -10.64 7.33 -76.12
CA ILE A 88 -10.67 8.75 -76.51
C ILE A 88 -9.26 9.32 -76.47
N SER A 89 -8.93 10.04 -77.53
CA SER A 89 -7.73 10.86 -77.64
C SER A 89 -8.11 12.30 -77.93
N SER A 90 -7.19 13.21 -77.63
CA SER A 90 -7.24 14.58 -78.13
C SER A 90 -7.36 14.61 -79.67
N PRO A 91 -8.03 15.62 -80.24
CA PRO A 91 -8.08 15.81 -81.69
C PRO A 91 -6.67 15.92 -82.30
N GLU A 92 -6.51 15.55 -83.57
CA GLU A 92 -5.24 15.74 -84.27
C GLU A 92 -4.94 17.24 -84.44
N VAL A 93 -3.66 17.60 -84.31
CA VAL A 93 -3.20 18.97 -84.56
C VAL A 93 -3.28 19.22 -86.07
N SER A 94 -4.12 20.17 -86.47
CA SER A 94 -4.36 20.56 -87.85
C SER A 94 -4.12 22.06 -88.01
N ASN A 95 -3.97 22.51 -89.25
CA ASN A 95 -3.85 23.94 -89.56
C ASN A 95 -5.05 24.78 -89.05
N GLN A 96 -6.18 24.15 -88.72
CA GLN A 96 -7.38 24.83 -88.22
C GLN A 96 -7.39 25.03 -86.70
N ASN A 97 -6.72 24.17 -85.93
CA ASN A 97 -6.75 24.21 -84.46
C ASN A 97 -5.41 24.56 -83.81
N VAL A 98 -4.29 24.40 -84.53
CA VAL A 98 -2.96 24.71 -84.00
C VAL A 98 -2.86 26.18 -83.63
N GLY A 99 -2.33 26.49 -82.45
CA GLY A 99 -2.17 27.87 -82.00
C GLY A 99 -3.45 28.52 -81.46
N ARG A 100 -4.59 27.80 -81.43
CA ARG A 100 -5.92 28.35 -81.11
C ARG A 100 -6.49 27.74 -79.84
N PRO A 101 -7.41 28.44 -79.16
CA PRO A 101 -8.11 27.88 -78.02
C PRO A 101 -9.01 26.72 -78.46
N LEU A 102 -9.02 25.64 -77.68
CA LEU A 102 -9.80 24.44 -77.94
C LEU A 102 -10.55 24.03 -76.68
N THR A 103 -11.87 23.82 -76.82
CA THR A 103 -12.73 23.29 -75.76
C THR A 103 -13.47 22.06 -76.25
N CYS A 104 -13.23 20.92 -75.60
CA CYS A 104 -13.88 19.66 -75.90
C CYS A 104 -14.62 19.11 -74.68
N TRP A 105 -15.83 18.60 -74.88
CA TRP A 105 -16.56 17.86 -73.85
C TRP A 105 -16.86 16.43 -74.27
N TYR A 106 -16.87 15.53 -73.30
CA TYR A 106 -17.15 14.11 -73.45
C TYR A 106 -18.18 13.68 -72.42
N ARG A 107 -19.32 13.15 -72.86
CA ARG A 107 -20.40 12.67 -71.99
C ARG A 107 -20.57 11.18 -72.16
N PHE A 108 -20.50 10.39 -71.09
CA PHE A 108 -20.65 8.94 -71.21
C PHE A 108 -22.12 8.55 -71.25
N ARG A 109 -22.49 7.60 -72.13
CA ARG A 109 -23.85 7.05 -72.12
C ARG A 109 -24.05 6.24 -70.85
N THR A 110 -25.13 6.53 -70.15
CA THR A 110 -25.63 5.67 -69.08
C THR A 110 -26.03 4.33 -69.68
N LEU A 111 -25.59 3.22 -69.09
CA LEU A 111 -26.06 1.88 -69.45
C LEU A 111 -27.58 1.82 -69.24
N LYS A 112 -28.35 1.84 -70.33
CA LYS A 112 -29.81 1.64 -70.26
C LYS A 112 -30.06 0.22 -69.72
N GLY A 113 -30.72 0.11 -68.58
CA GLY A 113 -31.05 -1.17 -67.95
C GLY A 113 -29.98 -1.74 -67.00
N ALA A 114 -28.84 -1.05 -66.79
CA ALA A 114 -27.90 -1.50 -65.77
C ALA A 114 -28.46 -1.27 -64.36
N PRO A 115 -28.25 -2.23 -63.44
CA PRO A 115 -28.45 -2.04 -62.02
C PRO A 115 -27.76 -0.78 -61.51
N ARG A 116 -28.27 -0.20 -60.42
CA ARG A 116 -27.68 0.98 -59.74
C ARG A 116 -26.24 0.74 -59.24
N ASP A 117 -25.76 -0.49 -59.34
CA ASP A 117 -24.50 -0.98 -58.77
C ASP A 117 -23.33 -0.95 -59.78
N PHE A 118 -23.49 -0.26 -60.91
CA PHE A 118 -22.41 -0.04 -61.88
C PHE A 118 -21.76 1.34 -61.67
N VAL A 119 -20.42 1.36 -61.71
CA VAL A 119 -19.61 2.57 -61.64
C VAL A 119 -18.83 2.77 -62.94
N LEU A 120 -18.58 4.03 -63.30
CA LEU A 120 -17.75 4.37 -64.45
C LEU A 120 -16.31 4.55 -63.98
N ARG A 121 -15.41 3.74 -64.54
CA ARG A 121 -13.97 3.86 -64.37
C ARG A 121 -13.40 4.56 -65.61
N LEU A 122 -12.81 5.73 -65.42
CA LEU A 122 -12.07 6.46 -66.46
C LEU A 122 -10.58 6.28 -66.21
N ARG A 123 -9.84 5.74 -67.18
CA ARG A 123 -8.39 5.58 -67.09
C ARG A 123 -7.70 6.52 -68.07
N PHE A 124 -7.15 7.60 -67.55
CA PHE A 124 -6.30 8.53 -68.29
C PHE A 124 -4.96 7.86 -68.53
N LYS A 125 -4.63 7.54 -69.79
CA LYS A 125 -3.38 6.89 -70.18
C LYS A 125 -2.24 7.89 -70.25
N LYS A 126 -2.51 9.08 -70.80
CA LYS A 126 -1.58 10.21 -70.90
C LYS A 126 -2.35 11.53 -70.82
N PHE A 127 -1.74 12.55 -70.24
CA PHE A 127 -2.34 13.87 -70.07
C PHE A 127 -1.27 14.94 -69.97
N LYS A 128 -1.42 16.04 -70.71
CA LYS A 128 -0.60 17.24 -70.60
C LYS A 128 -1.40 18.46 -71.02
N VAL A 129 -1.65 19.38 -70.09
CA VAL A 129 -2.26 20.68 -70.38
C VAL A 129 -2.02 21.66 -69.25
N GLY A 130 -1.71 22.90 -69.61
CA GLY A 130 -1.56 24.01 -68.68
C GLY A 130 -0.49 23.81 -67.59
N GLN A 131 -0.37 24.82 -66.73
CA GLN A 131 0.53 24.82 -65.59
C GLN A 131 -0.22 25.24 -64.33
N LEU A 132 0.11 24.60 -63.20
CA LEU A 132 -0.55 24.86 -61.93
C LEU A 132 0.07 26.09 -61.25
N LEU A 133 -0.73 27.12 -61.01
CA LEU A 133 -0.32 28.31 -60.26
C LEU A 133 -0.94 28.29 -58.86
N ASN A 134 -0.09 28.22 -57.83
CA ASN A 134 -0.47 28.28 -56.40
C ASN A 134 -1.65 27.36 -56.00
N ALA A 135 -1.85 26.25 -56.72
CA ALA A 135 -3.00 25.34 -56.58
C ALA A 135 -4.40 25.99 -56.63
N THR A 136 -4.50 27.24 -57.09
CA THR A 136 -5.76 27.99 -57.20
C THR A 136 -6.27 28.02 -58.62
N HIS A 137 -5.37 28.07 -59.61
CA HIS A 137 -5.74 28.20 -61.01
C HIS A 137 -4.76 27.44 -61.92
N CYS A 138 -5.26 27.04 -63.09
CA CYS A 138 -4.48 26.40 -64.14
C CYS A 138 -4.28 27.39 -65.29
N GLU A 139 -3.05 27.81 -65.53
CA GLU A 139 -2.69 28.72 -66.61
C GLU A 139 -2.50 27.96 -67.92
N GLY A 140 -3.05 28.46 -69.03
CA GLY A 140 -2.88 27.88 -70.37
C GLY A 140 -3.83 26.72 -70.70
N GLY A 141 -4.58 26.20 -69.73
CA GLY A 141 -5.60 25.17 -69.96
C GLY A 141 -5.80 24.24 -68.77
N TYR A 142 -6.90 23.48 -68.82
CA TYR A 142 -7.31 22.58 -67.74
C TYR A 142 -8.22 21.45 -68.23
N LEU A 143 -8.37 20.44 -67.40
CA LEU A 143 -9.38 19.38 -67.51
C LEU A 143 -10.29 19.39 -66.29
N GLN A 144 -11.60 19.30 -66.49
CA GLN A 144 -12.61 19.18 -65.43
C GLN A 144 -13.33 17.84 -65.55
N ILE A 145 -13.58 17.20 -64.41
CA ILE A 145 -14.40 16.00 -64.31
C ILE A 145 -15.67 16.37 -63.55
N VAL A 146 -16.78 16.43 -64.26
CA VAL A 146 -18.11 16.64 -63.70
C VAL A 146 -18.77 15.29 -63.46
N ASP A 147 -18.95 14.93 -62.20
CA ASP A 147 -19.62 13.72 -61.74
C ASP A 147 -21.02 14.10 -61.24
N GLY A 148 -22.04 13.52 -61.86
CA GLY A 148 -23.44 13.83 -61.63
C GLY A 148 -24.03 14.90 -62.55
N ASN A 149 -25.35 15.03 -62.48
CA ASN A 149 -26.14 16.00 -63.23
C ASN A 149 -27.23 16.62 -62.34
N ALA A 150 -28.15 17.41 -62.90
CA ALA A 150 -29.23 18.02 -62.11
C ALA A 150 -30.19 17.02 -61.44
N LYS A 151 -30.18 15.75 -61.85
CA LYS A 151 -31.06 14.68 -61.36
C LYS A 151 -30.37 13.73 -60.39
N THR A 152 -29.06 13.87 -60.16
CA THR A 152 -28.32 13.01 -59.23
C THR A 152 -28.25 13.69 -57.87
N ASP A 153 -28.55 12.94 -56.80
CA ASP A 153 -28.55 13.47 -55.42
C ASP A 153 -27.15 13.92 -54.98
N VAL A 154 -26.11 13.29 -55.51
CA VAL A 154 -24.70 13.69 -55.38
C VAL A 154 -24.20 14.27 -56.70
N SER A 155 -23.59 15.44 -56.66
CA SER A 155 -22.89 15.99 -57.83
C SER A 155 -21.91 17.09 -57.45
N ASN A 156 -20.76 17.13 -58.13
CA ASN A 156 -19.82 18.25 -58.06
C ASN A 156 -20.05 19.31 -59.16
N ARG A 157 -21.18 19.24 -59.90
CA ARG A 157 -21.44 20.08 -61.08
C ARG A 157 -21.39 21.58 -60.82
N ARG A 158 -21.71 22.04 -59.61
CA ARG A 158 -21.79 23.47 -59.29
C ARG A 158 -20.40 24.12 -59.36
N GLU A 159 -19.38 23.43 -58.86
CA GLU A 159 -18.01 23.92 -58.76
C GLU A 159 -17.02 22.79 -59.12
N PRO A 160 -16.95 22.40 -60.40
CA PRO A 160 -16.01 21.37 -60.83
C PRO A 160 -14.60 21.96 -60.80
N GLY A 161 -13.73 21.43 -59.95
CA GLY A 161 -12.34 21.86 -59.94
C GLY A 161 -11.54 21.40 -61.16
N MET A 162 -10.34 21.96 -61.31
CA MET A 162 -9.51 21.90 -62.52
C MET A 162 -8.26 21.03 -62.33
N PHE A 163 -7.93 20.23 -63.34
CA PHE A 163 -6.68 19.48 -63.43
C PHE A 163 -5.77 20.08 -64.50
N CYS A 164 -4.48 20.23 -64.20
CA CYS A 164 -3.46 20.66 -65.15
C CYS A 164 -2.09 20.06 -64.80
N GLY A 165 -1.09 20.29 -65.64
CA GLY A 165 0.22 19.67 -65.55
C GLY A 165 0.35 18.47 -66.48
N GLU A 166 1.15 17.49 -66.08
CA GLU A 166 1.56 16.35 -66.90
C GLU A 166 1.40 15.03 -66.12
N ALA A 167 0.91 14.00 -66.81
CA ALA A 167 0.82 12.63 -66.35
C ALA A 167 1.03 11.67 -67.54
N GLU A 168 2.17 11.01 -67.59
CA GLU A 168 2.56 9.94 -68.52
C GLU A 168 2.17 8.56 -67.98
N GLN A 169 2.10 8.41 -66.65
CA GLN A 169 1.60 7.19 -66.01
C GLN A 169 0.07 7.13 -66.02
N PRO A 170 -0.54 5.93 -66.20
CA PRO A 170 -1.98 5.80 -66.19
C PRO A 170 -2.62 6.17 -64.84
N GLN A 171 -3.60 7.07 -64.88
CA GLN A 171 -4.32 7.56 -63.70
C GLN A 171 -5.80 7.21 -63.82
N THR A 172 -6.41 6.77 -62.73
CA THR A 172 -7.80 6.26 -62.74
C THR A 172 -8.72 7.15 -61.94
N PHE A 173 -9.89 7.47 -62.47
CA PHE A 173 -11.01 8.09 -61.77
C PHE A 173 -12.17 7.10 -61.70
N ILE A 174 -12.79 6.95 -60.53
CA ILE A 174 -13.96 6.10 -60.32
C ILE A 174 -15.13 6.97 -59.91
N SER A 175 -16.20 6.97 -60.69
CA SER A 175 -17.36 7.84 -60.44
C SER A 175 -18.13 7.48 -59.17
N GLU A 176 -18.74 8.47 -58.53
CA GLU A 176 -19.78 8.28 -57.51
C GLU A 176 -21.17 8.15 -58.15
N THR A 177 -21.36 8.62 -59.39
CA THR A 177 -22.63 8.54 -60.12
C THR A 177 -22.52 7.75 -61.42
N SER A 178 -23.68 7.44 -62.02
CA SER A 178 -23.75 6.86 -63.37
C SER A 178 -23.57 7.89 -64.49
N TYR A 179 -23.35 9.17 -64.16
CA TYR A 179 -23.23 10.26 -65.12
C TYR A 179 -21.91 10.98 -64.94
N VAL A 180 -21.03 10.91 -65.93
CA VAL A 180 -19.78 11.68 -65.94
C VAL A 180 -19.70 12.51 -67.21
N LYS A 181 -19.19 13.73 -67.08
CA LYS A 181 -18.81 14.60 -68.19
C LYS A 181 -17.38 15.09 -67.97
N VAL A 182 -16.51 14.81 -68.91
CA VAL A 182 -15.14 15.35 -68.94
C VAL A 182 -15.13 16.58 -69.84
N LEU A 183 -14.55 17.68 -69.37
CA LEU A 183 -14.33 18.89 -70.15
C LEU A 183 -12.82 19.15 -70.23
N PHE A 184 -12.31 19.33 -71.43
CA PHE A 184 -10.93 19.72 -71.69
C PHE A 184 -10.93 21.11 -72.32
N HIS A 185 -10.08 22.00 -71.81
CA HIS A 185 -9.90 23.35 -72.32
C HIS A 185 -8.41 23.69 -72.40
N THR A 186 -7.98 24.34 -73.47
CA THR A 186 -6.65 24.95 -73.59
C THR A 186 -6.78 26.28 -74.30
N ASP A 187 -5.96 27.25 -73.91
CA ASP A 187 -5.86 28.56 -74.56
C ASP A 187 -5.10 28.46 -75.88
N ASN A 188 -4.18 27.48 -75.98
CA ASN A 188 -3.31 27.27 -77.12
C ASN A 188 -3.11 25.78 -77.37
N PHE A 189 -3.84 25.23 -78.35
CA PHE A 189 -3.73 23.82 -78.72
C PHE A 189 -2.52 23.57 -79.63
N THR A 190 -1.64 22.67 -79.20
CA THR A 190 -0.40 22.28 -79.89
C THR A 190 -0.18 20.78 -79.76
N ASP A 191 0.89 20.28 -80.38
CA ASP A 191 1.37 18.90 -80.22
C ASP A 191 1.83 18.58 -78.78
N GLN A 192 2.09 19.61 -77.96
CA GLN A 192 2.42 19.49 -76.54
C GLN A 192 1.19 19.39 -75.63
N THR A 193 -0.01 19.64 -76.15
CA THR A 193 -1.26 19.51 -75.39
C THR A 193 -2.00 18.26 -75.82
N TYR A 194 -2.03 17.25 -74.96
CA TYR A 194 -2.64 15.96 -75.28
C TYR A 194 -3.38 15.37 -74.10
N PHE A 195 -4.37 14.55 -74.39
CA PHE A 195 -4.96 13.66 -73.42
C PHE A 195 -5.41 12.38 -74.11
N THR A 196 -5.35 11.28 -73.39
CA THR A 196 -5.91 10.01 -73.84
C THR A 196 -6.53 9.32 -72.63
N PHE A 197 -7.75 8.83 -72.76
CA PHE A 197 -8.41 8.07 -71.71
C PHE A 197 -9.32 6.99 -72.28
N ASP A 198 -9.50 5.93 -71.50
CA ASP A 198 -10.46 4.86 -71.78
C ASP A 198 -11.53 4.82 -70.68
N SER A 199 -12.74 4.37 -71.04
CA SER A 199 -13.85 4.26 -70.09
C SER A 199 -14.35 2.83 -69.99
N ARG A 200 -14.61 2.37 -68.78
CA ARG A 200 -15.20 1.06 -68.49
C ARG A 200 -16.34 1.22 -67.50
N ALA A 201 -17.34 0.35 -67.62
CA ALA A 201 -18.32 0.15 -66.57
C ALA A 201 -17.99 -1.13 -65.82
N GLU A 202 -17.88 -1.03 -64.50
CA GLU A 202 -17.54 -2.14 -63.61
C GLU A 202 -18.62 -2.26 -62.53
N GLN A 203 -18.85 -3.48 -62.06
CA GLN A 203 -19.77 -3.72 -60.97
C GLN A 203 -19.10 -3.38 -59.63
N GLN A 204 -19.86 -2.88 -58.64
CA GLN A 204 -19.33 -2.55 -57.31
C GLN A 204 -18.54 -3.71 -56.66
N THR A 205 -18.95 -4.96 -56.88
CA THR A 205 -18.27 -6.19 -56.41
C THR A 205 -16.86 -6.36 -56.97
N GLU A 206 -16.60 -5.89 -58.20
CA GLU A 206 -15.27 -5.92 -58.82
C GLU A 206 -14.35 -4.82 -58.27
N VAL A 207 -14.94 -3.73 -57.77
CA VAL A 207 -14.22 -2.60 -57.17
C VAL A 207 -14.13 -2.77 -55.64
N TYR A 208 -13.63 -3.93 -55.21
CA TYR A 208 -13.64 -4.34 -53.80
C TYR A 208 -12.80 -3.44 -52.88
N LEU A 209 -11.78 -2.74 -53.39
CA LEU A 209 -11.02 -1.75 -52.60
C LEU A 209 -11.89 -0.56 -52.16
N ARG A 210 -12.95 -0.28 -52.91
CA ARG A 210 -13.90 0.81 -52.64
C ARG A 210 -15.11 0.33 -51.87
N TYR A 211 -15.75 -0.75 -52.34
CA TYR A 211 -17.04 -1.22 -51.80
C TYR A 211 -16.93 -2.45 -50.89
N GLY A 212 -15.75 -3.07 -50.78
CA GLY A 212 -15.56 -4.35 -50.12
C GLY A 212 -15.80 -5.54 -51.04
N GLN A 213 -15.43 -6.74 -50.59
CA GLN A 213 -15.64 -7.99 -51.35
C GLN A 213 -17.13 -8.37 -51.48
N HIS A 214 -17.94 -7.93 -50.50
CA HIS A 214 -19.37 -8.26 -50.39
C HIS A 214 -20.18 -6.99 -50.09
N PRO A 215 -20.28 -6.02 -51.03
CA PRO A 215 -21.01 -4.78 -50.81
C PRO A 215 -22.50 -5.00 -50.49
N GLU A 216 -23.09 -6.06 -51.04
CA GLU A 216 -24.48 -6.46 -50.82
C GLU A 216 -24.79 -6.80 -49.36
N LEU A 217 -23.80 -7.30 -48.62
CA LEU A 217 -23.96 -7.63 -47.20
C LEU A 217 -23.77 -6.41 -46.29
N TYR A 218 -23.15 -5.33 -46.81
CA TYR A 218 -22.70 -4.19 -46.00
C TYR A 218 -22.92 -2.85 -46.74
N PRO A 219 -24.16 -2.49 -47.07
CA PRO A 219 -24.47 -1.33 -47.93
C PRO A 219 -24.00 0.01 -47.32
N ASN A 220 -24.00 0.13 -45.99
CA ASN A 220 -23.61 1.36 -45.29
C ASN A 220 -22.13 1.39 -44.85
N ARG A 221 -21.27 0.50 -45.38
CA ARG A 221 -19.84 0.46 -45.02
C ARG A 221 -19.12 1.78 -45.28
N ARG A 222 -19.53 2.50 -46.33
CA ARG A 222 -18.99 3.82 -46.71
C ARG A 222 -19.74 4.99 -46.08
N GLY A 223 -20.66 4.75 -45.15
CA GLY A 223 -21.50 5.79 -44.53
C GLY A 223 -22.68 6.22 -45.40
N GLU A 224 -23.68 6.82 -44.76
CA GLU A 224 -24.87 7.38 -45.40
C GLU A 224 -24.53 8.75 -45.96
N VAL A 225 -24.90 9.00 -47.23
CA VAL A 225 -24.61 10.28 -47.90
C VAL A 225 -25.57 11.37 -47.39
N VAL A 226 -25.02 12.54 -47.07
CA VAL A 226 -25.82 13.72 -46.69
C VAL A 226 -26.44 14.34 -47.94
N GLN A 227 -27.76 14.54 -47.93
CA GLN A 227 -28.51 15.08 -49.07
C GLN A 227 -27.99 16.45 -49.50
N GLY A 228 -27.79 16.64 -50.81
CA GLY A 228 -27.31 17.89 -51.38
C GLY A 228 -25.79 18.09 -51.31
N SER A 229 -25.06 17.17 -50.67
CA SER A 229 -23.60 17.14 -50.69
C SER A 229 -23.07 16.21 -51.80
N TYR A 230 -21.85 16.46 -52.29
CA TYR A 230 -21.20 15.52 -53.21
C TYR A 230 -20.57 14.34 -52.47
N CYS A 231 -20.03 14.58 -51.27
CA CYS A 231 -19.17 13.63 -50.58
C CYS A 231 -19.29 13.62 -49.05
N GLU A 232 -20.18 14.44 -48.46
CA GLU A 232 -20.37 14.41 -47.01
C GLU A 232 -21.10 13.13 -46.62
N ARG A 233 -20.63 12.47 -45.55
CA ARG A 233 -21.19 11.20 -45.09
C ARG A 233 -21.30 11.12 -43.57
N GLU A 234 -22.34 10.45 -43.10
CA GLU A 234 -22.56 10.13 -41.70
C GLU A 234 -22.41 8.61 -41.49
N TYR A 235 -21.60 8.22 -40.52
CA TYR A 235 -21.34 6.83 -40.18
C TYR A 235 -21.97 6.53 -38.83
N ARG A 236 -22.84 5.52 -38.79
CA ARG A 236 -23.49 5.06 -37.56
C ARG A 236 -23.12 3.59 -37.34
N ASP A 237 -22.60 3.29 -36.15
CA ASP A 237 -22.42 1.94 -35.63
C ASP A 237 -21.59 0.98 -36.51
N CYS A 238 -20.27 1.20 -36.57
CA CYS A 238 -19.29 0.33 -37.23
C CYS A 238 -19.08 -1.05 -36.53
N ARG A 239 -20.12 -1.63 -35.92
CA ARG A 239 -20.00 -2.71 -34.92
C ARG A 239 -19.87 -4.11 -35.51
N LEU A 240 -20.41 -4.38 -36.71
CA LEU A 240 -20.29 -5.69 -37.36
C LEU A 240 -19.10 -5.76 -38.33
N GLN A 241 -18.63 -4.61 -38.82
CA GLN A 241 -17.53 -4.51 -39.78
C GLN A 241 -16.85 -3.14 -39.73
N THR A 242 -15.61 -3.09 -40.21
CA THR A 242 -14.83 -1.87 -40.38
C THR A 242 -15.51 -0.91 -41.35
N CYS A 243 -15.81 0.32 -40.91
CA CYS A 243 -16.30 1.35 -41.82
C CYS A 243 -15.14 1.92 -42.64
N TYR A 244 -15.43 2.28 -43.90
CA TYR A 244 -14.44 2.83 -44.84
C TYR A 244 -14.66 4.33 -45.00
N VAL A 245 -13.73 5.12 -44.47
CA VAL A 245 -13.68 6.57 -44.64
C VAL A 245 -12.69 6.87 -45.76
N GLN A 246 -13.24 7.17 -46.93
CA GLN A 246 -12.50 7.27 -48.18
C GLN A 246 -12.73 8.62 -48.84
N SER A 247 -11.68 9.16 -49.46
CA SER A 247 -11.83 10.26 -50.41
C SER A 247 -12.74 9.85 -51.58
N PRO A 248 -13.48 10.79 -52.20
CA PRO A 248 -14.22 10.49 -53.42
C PRO A 248 -13.32 9.85 -54.47
N ALA A 249 -13.87 8.93 -55.27
CA ALA A 249 -13.16 8.17 -56.30
C ALA A 249 -12.00 7.23 -55.88
N TYR A 250 -11.61 7.13 -54.60
CA TYR A 250 -10.62 6.14 -54.12
C TYR A 250 -10.94 4.70 -54.58
N PRO A 251 -9.95 3.87 -55.02
CA PRO A 251 -8.50 4.10 -55.06
C PRO A 251 -7.99 4.95 -56.25
N GLY A 252 -8.89 5.60 -56.97
CA GLY A 252 -8.57 6.57 -58.02
C GLY A 252 -8.33 8.00 -57.50
N LEU A 253 -8.08 8.90 -58.43
CA LEU A 253 -7.88 10.33 -58.19
C LEU A 253 -9.13 11.01 -57.64
N TYR A 254 -8.98 11.84 -56.61
CA TYR A 254 -10.10 12.63 -56.09
C TYR A 254 -10.37 13.87 -56.97
N PRO A 255 -11.64 14.29 -57.15
CA PRO A 255 -11.98 15.57 -57.76
C PRO A 255 -11.36 16.76 -57.03
N ARG A 256 -11.21 17.89 -57.74
CA ARG A 256 -10.74 19.15 -57.17
C ARG A 256 -11.91 20.00 -56.67
N ALA A 257 -11.62 21.02 -55.86
CA ALA A 257 -12.61 21.88 -55.20
C ALA A 257 -13.57 21.11 -54.27
N LEU A 258 -13.02 20.18 -53.46
CA LEU A 258 -13.80 19.41 -52.49
C LEU A 258 -13.83 20.09 -51.12
N ASN A 259 -14.96 19.96 -50.44
CA ASN A 259 -15.13 20.19 -49.02
C ASN A 259 -15.99 19.05 -48.46
N CYS A 260 -15.36 17.93 -48.12
CA CYS A 260 -16.03 16.71 -47.67
C CYS A 260 -15.96 16.62 -46.15
N ARG A 261 -17.11 16.34 -45.53
CA ARG A 261 -17.27 16.24 -44.08
C ARG A 261 -17.75 14.84 -43.72
N TYR A 262 -17.02 14.15 -42.86
CA TYR A 262 -17.32 12.80 -42.42
C TYR A 262 -17.58 12.79 -40.92
N LYS A 263 -18.81 12.47 -40.53
CA LYS A 263 -19.22 12.36 -39.12
C LYS A 263 -19.18 10.91 -38.69
N LEU A 264 -18.25 10.57 -37.81
CA LEU A 264 -18.03 9.19 -37.37
C LEU A 264 -18.63 8.98 -35.98
N HIS A 265 -19.43 7.92 -35.83
CA HIS A 265 -20.03 7.53 -34.57
C HIS A 265 -19.94 6.01 -34.34
N THR A 266 -19.44 5.61 -33.17
CA THR A 266 -19.36 4.21 -32.71
C THR A 266 -20.15 3.99 -31.42
N ARG A 267 -20.44 2.72 -31.06
CA ARG A 267 -21.07 2.39 -29.75
C ARG A 267 -20.07 2.23 -28.60
N GLN A 268 -18.79 2.09 -28.91
CA GLN A 268 -17.73 1.92 -27.92
C GLN A 268 -17.13 3.29 -27.56
N PRO A 269 -16.55 3.43 -26.35
CA PRO A 269 -16.13 4.74 -25.82
C PRO A 269 -15.02 5.39 -26.64
N TYR A 270 -14.21 4.61 -27.37
CA TYR A 270 -13.13 5.13 -28.21
C TYR A 270 -13.24 4.62 -29.64
N ILE A 271 -13.14 5.56 -30.57
CA ILE A 271 -13.07 5.32 -32.01
C ILE A 271 -11.61 5.31 -32.49
N LYS A 272 -11.24 4.32 -33.30
CA LYS A 272 -9.89 4.17 -33.87
C LYS A 272 -9.93 4.33 -35.38
N LEU A 273 -9.17 5.29 -35.90
CA LEU A 273 -8.97 5.57 -37.31
C LEU A 273 -7.58 5.11 -37.74
N TYR A 274 -7.47 4.24 -38.75
CA TYR A 274 -6.18 3.67 -39.17
C TYR A 274 -6.14 3.29 -40.65
N LEU A 275 -4.96 3.34 -41.27
CA LEU A 275 -4.72 2.77 -42.61
C LEU A 275 -4.14 1.37 -42.47
N GLN A 276 -4.68 0.39 -43.20
CA GLN A 276 -4.17 -0.97 -43.21
C GLN A 276 -3.56 -1.30 -44.57
N ASN A 277 -2.22 -1.32 -44.64
CA ASN A 277 -1.47 -1.69 -45.86
C ASN A 277 -1.78 -0.83 -47.10
N GLU A 278 -2.29 0.39 -46.90
CA GLU A 278 -2.60 1.33 -47.96
C GLU A 278 -1.79 2.62 -47.81
N GLN A 279 -1.68 3.37 -48.92
CA GLN A 279 -0.94 4.62 -48.95
C GLN A 279 -1.89 5.80 -48.84
N PHE A 280 -1.48 6.77 -48.03
CA PHE A 280 -2.10 8.09 -47.98
C PHE A 280 -1.45 8.96 -49.06
N ALA A 281 -2.26 9.64 -49.88
CA ALA A 281 -1.83 10.40 -51.05
C ALA A 281 -2.67 11.68 -51.23
N VAL A 282 -2.46 12.67 -50.36
CA VAL A 282 -3.18 13.96 -50.38
C VAL A 282 -2.14 15.09 -50.53
N ASP A 283 -2.15 15.86 -51.63
CA ASP A 283 -1.08 16.83 -51.97
C ASP A 283 0.35 16.26 -51.78
N GLY A 284 0.52 14.98 -52.12
CA GLY A 284 1.78 14.26 -51.98
C GLY A 284 2.71 14.45 -53.18
N GLN A 285 2.12 14.47 -54.38
CA GLN A 285 2.81 14.68 -55.63
C GLN A 285 2.22 15.89 -56.36
N ARG A 286 3.07 16.87 -56.69
CA ARG A 286 2.67 18.12 -57.37
C ARG A 286 2.96 18.13 -58.86
N CYS A 287 3.87 17.27 -59.28
CA CYS A 287 4.31 17.09 -60.64
C CYS A 287 4.76 15.64 -60.81
N GLU A 288 4.70 15.12 -62.03
CA GLU A 288 5.08 13.73 -62.28
C GLU A 288 6.58 13.49 -62.10
N ASN A 289 7.42 14.41 -62.60
CA ASN A 289 8.87 14.27 -62.53
C ASN A 289 9.38 14.54 -61.10
N VAL A 290 9.71 13.45 -60.40
CA VAL A 290 10.17 13.45 -59.01
C VAL A 290 11.49 14.21 -58.81
N MET A 291 12.33 14.34 -59.86
CA MET A 291 13.58 15.12 -59.76
C MET A 291 13.32 16.62 -59.69
N THR A 292 12.32 17.10 -60.44
CA THR A 292 11.90 18.51 -60.41
C THR A 292 11.00 18.82 -59.23
N CYS A 293 10.33 17.79 -58.69
CA CYS A 293 9.18 17.96 -57.83
C CYS A 293 9.17 16.82 -56.81
N PRO A 294 10.01 16.93 -55.77
CA PRO A 294 10.17 15.86 -54.81
C PRO A 294 8.86 15.54 -54.12
N ILE A 295 8.63 14.25 -53.89
CA ILE A 295 7.46 13.77 -53.17
C ILE A 295 7.44 14.37 -51.77
N ARG A 296 6.30 14.94 -51.37
CA ARG A 296 6.08 15.47 -50.02
C ARG A 296 5.87 14.29 -49.07
N PRO A 297 6.73 14.08 -48.04
CA PRO A 297 6.45 13.09 -47.01
C PRO A 297 5.21 13.48 -46.22
N ILE A 298 4.58 12.51 -45.54
CA ILE A 298 3.42 12.81 -44.70
C ILE A 298 3.81 13.79 -43.60
N GLY A 299 3.14 14.94 -43.58
CA GLY A 299 3.32 16.01 -42.60
C GLY A 299 2.02 16.32 -41.87
N SER A 300 2.13 17.03 -40.76
CA SER A 300 1.00 17.50 -39.97
C SER A 300 1.13 19.00 -39.66
N GLY A 301 0.01 19.72 -39.67
CA GLY A 301 -0.08 21.13 -39.29
C GLY A 301 -0.38 22.07 -40.47
N ASN A 302 -0.78 23.30 -40.12
CA ASN A 302 -1.21 24.30 -41.11
C ASN A 302 -0.09 24.76 -42.06
N GLU A 303 1.12 24.93 -41.54
CA GLU A 303 2.29 25.35 -42.33
C GLU A 303 2.71 24.26 -43.33
N HIS A 304 2.58 22.99 -42.94
CA HIS A 304 2.93 21.85 -43.76
C HIS A 304 1.86 21.49 -44.78
N CYS A 305 0.59 21.88 -44.60
CA CYS A 305 -0.51 21.48 -45.47
C CYS A 305 -1.37 22.68 -45.93
N PRO A 306 -0.82 23.53 -46.83
CA PRO A 306 -1.49 24.75 -47.26
C PRO A 306 -2.56 24.57 -48.35
N TYR A 307 -2.54 23.49 -49.14
CA TYR A 307 -3.48 23.29 -50.26
C TYR A 307 -4.49 22.17 -49.97
N ASP A 308 -4.18 20.92 -50.33
CA ASP A 308 -5.07 19.80 -50.03
C ASP A 308 -4.71 19.22 -48.66
N TRP A 309 -5.72 18.93 -47.86
CA TRP A 309 -5.49 18.46 -46.50
C TRP A 309 -6.68 17.67 -45.96
N LEU A 310 -6.37 16.83 -44.98
CA LEU A 310 -7.33 16.09 -44.16
C LEU A 310 -7.18 16.50 -42.71
N ALA A 311 -8.20 17.11 -42.10
CA ALA A 311 -8.23 17.42 -40.68
C ALA A 311 -9.06 16.37 -39.93
N VAL A 312 -8.58 15.98 -38.76
CA VAL A 312 -9.27 15.06 -37.84
C VAL A 312 -9.51 15.79 -36.53
N TYR A 313 -10.76 15.76 -36.05
CA TYR A 313 -11.20 16.43 -34.83
C TYR A 313 -11.81 15.42 -33.86
N ASP A 314 -11.51 15.59 -32.58
CA ASP A 314 -11.94 14.70 -31.51
C ASP A 314 -13.32 15.09 -30.97
N GLY A 315 -14.36 14.77 -31.73
CA GLY A 315 -15.74 15.04 -31.33
C GLY A 315 -16.71 14.95 -32.50
N ARG A 316 -17.82 15.67 -32.41
CA ARG A 316 -18.97 15.52 -33.33
C ARG A 316 -18.91 16.45 -34.54
N ASP A 317 -18.12 17.51 -34.48
CA ASP A 317 -18.14 18.63 -35.43
C ASP A 317 -16.79 19.35 -35.52
N GLU A 318 -16.73 20.37 -36.38
CA GLU A 318 -15.56 21.22 -36.61
C GLU A 318 -15.16 22.10 -35.41
N HIS A 319 -16.00 22.22 -34.38
CA HIS A 319 -15.70 22.98 -33.16
C HIS A 319 -15.00 22.14 -32.09
N SER A 320 -14.94 20.82 -32.31
CA SER A 320 -14.24 19.88 -31.44
C SER A 320 -12.71 20.04 -31.54
N PRO A 321 -11.92 19.60 -30.55
CA PRO A 321 -10.46 19.75 -30.59
C PRO A 321 -9.82 19.15 -31.85
N LEU A 322 -9.00 19.93 -32.56
CA LEU A 322 -8.26 19.45 -33.73
C LEU A 322 -7.12 18.52 -33.28
N ILE A 323 -7.17 17.26 -33.72
CA ILE A 323 -6.09 16.28 -33.50
C ILE A 323 -4.91 16.59 -34.41
N GLY A 324 -5.18 16.86 -35.69
CA GLY A 324 -4.14 17.14 -36.67
C GLY A 324 -4.69 17.37 -38.07
N LYS A 325 -3.86 17.99 -38.91
CA LYS A 325 -4.15 18.32 -40.31
C LYS A 325 -3.07 17.73 -41.20
N PHE A 326 -3.42 16.75 -42.03
CA PHE A 326 -2.49 15.87 -42.71
C PHE A 326 -2.49 16.04 -44.23
N CYS A 327 -1.31 15.93 -44.83
CA CYS A 327 -1.05 15.91 -46.27
C CYS A 327 0.28 15.17 -46.53
N GLY A 328 0.60 14.88 -47.78
CA GLY A 328 1.78 14.13 -48.23
C GLY A 328 1.45 12.78 -48.88
N LEU A 329 2.51 12.05 -49.22
CA LEU A 329 2.46 10.71 -49.81
C LEU A 329 3.19 9.71 -48.91
N GLY A 330 2.61 8.52 -48.75
CA GLY A 330 3.31 7.35 -48.21
C GLY A 330 2.46 6.49 -47.29
N LYS A 331 3.12 5.63 -46.53
CA LYS A 331 2.45 4.84 -45.49
C LYS A 331 2.11 5.76 -44.32
N PHE A 332 0.83 5.91 -44.02
CA PHE A 332 0.40 6.68 -42.85
C PHE A 332 0.97 6.01 -41.59
N PRO A 333 1.83 6.70 -40.84
CA PRO A 333 2.73 6.01 -39.93
C PRO A 333 2.03 5.48 -38.67
N PHE A 334 0.85 6.01 -38.33
CA PHE A 334 0.21 5.81 -37.03
C PHE A 334 -1.29 5.49 -37.14
N SER A 335 -1.92 5.15 -36.03
CA SER A 335 -3.38 5.21 -35.90
C SER A 335 -3.79 6.41 -35.06
N ILE A 336 -5.00 6.92 -35.25
CA ILE A 336 -5.57 7.98 -34.42
C ILE A 336 -6.66 7.36 -33.55
N ILE A 337 -6.60 7.56 -32.23
CA ILE A 337 -7.61 7.06 -31.30
C ILE A 337 -8.27 8.26 -30.60
N GLY A 338 -9.58 8.44 -30.80
CA GLY A 338 -10.35 9.53 -30.18
C GLY A 338 -10.60 9.32 -28.70
N THR A 339 -10.94 10.39 -27.97
CA THR A 339 -11.30 10.34 -26.54
C THR A 339 -12.76 9.97 -26.30
N SER A 340 -13.56 9.91 -27.37
CA SER A 340 -14.98 9.62 -27.31
C SER A 340 -15.42 8.69 -28.44
N GLN A 341 -16.72 8.37 -28.43
CA GLN A 341 -17.39 7.59 -29.46
C GLN A 341 -17.65 8.39 -30.76
N TYR A 342 -17.23 9.66 -30.81
CA TYR A 342 -17.37 10.56 -31.95
C TYR A 342 -16.02 11.02 -32.47
N MET A 343 -15.90 11.10 -33.79
CA MET A 343 -14.78 11.75 -34.47
C MET A 343 -15.29 12.44 -35.72
N TYR A 344 -14.75 13.61 -36.02
CA TYR A 344 -15.13 14.39 -37.18
C TYR A 344 -13.92 14.52 -38.11
N VAL A 345 -14.09 14.23 -39.39
CA VAL A 345 -13.02 14.28 -40.39
C VAL A 345 -13.43 15.21 -41.51
N GLU A 346 -12.55 16.13 -41.87
CA GLU A 346 -12.78 17.12 -42.91
C GLU A 346 -11.69 17.01 -43.98
N PHE A 347 -12.09 16.83 -45.23
CA PHE A 347 -11.19 16.74 -46.38
C PHE A 347 -11.45 17.90 -47.34
N VAL A 348 -10.47 18.78 -47.46
CA VAL A 348 -10.56 19.96 -48.33
C VAL A 348 -9.48 19.91 -49.39
N THR A 349 -9.86 20.19 -50.64
CA THR A 349 -8.93 20.24 -51.76
C THR A 349 -8.98 21.60 -52.44
N SER A 350 -7.85 22.05 -52.95
CA SER A 350 -7.77 23.32 -53.65
C SER A 350 -8.50 23.25 -55.00
N PRO A 351 -8.92 24.41 -55.55
CA PRO A 351 -9.69 24.46 -56.79
C PRO A 351 -8.98 23.86 -58.01
N ALA A 352 -7.65 23.88 -58.03
CA ALA A 352 -6.82 23.37 -59.12
C ALA A 352 -5.71 22.45 -58.59
N GLY A 353 -5.34 21.42 -59.35
CA GLY A 353 -4.20 20.57 -58.97
C GLY A 353 -3.75 19.58 -60.05
N PRO A 354 -2.72 18.76 -59.76
CA PRO A 354 -2.25 17.76 -60.69
C PRO A 354 -3.15 16.53 -60.71
N LEU A 355 -3.12 15.81 -61.83
CA LEU A 355 -3.86 14.56 -62.02
C LEU A 355 -3.12 13.35 -61.41
N LEU A 356 -2.59 13.45 -60.17
CA LEU A 356 -1.63 12.47 -59.62
C LEU A 356 -2.00 11.90 -58.24
N ASN A 357 -2.82 12.59 -57.46
CA ASN A 357 -3.07 12.23 -56.05
C ASN A 357 -4.32 11.35 -55.89
N THR A 358 -4.17 10.16 -55.29
CA THR A 358 -5.22 9.13 -55.15
C THR A 358 -6.04 9.20 -53.86
N GLY A 359 -5.68 10.09 -52.93
CA GLY A 359 -6.44 10.36 -51.72
C GLY A 359 -6.14 9.39 -50.58
N PHE A 360 -7.17 8.90 -49.89
CA PHE A 360 -7.00 8.10 -48.68
C PHE A 360 -8.11 7.08 -48.46
N HIS A 361 -7.81 6.06 -47.64
CA HIS A 361 -8.76 5.08 -47.14
C HIS A 361 -8.44 4.73 -45.68
N PHE A 362 -9.20 5.31 -44.75
CA PHE A 362 -9.14 4.94 -43.35
C PHE A 362 -10.19 3.87 -43.03
N ASN A 363 -9.75 2.86 -42.30
CA ASN A 363 -10.63 1.96 -41.57
C ASN A 363 -10.99 2.58 -40.23
N VAL A 364 -12.28 2.48 -39.88
CA VAL A 364 -12.78 2.80 -38.54
C VAL A 364 -12.98 1.50 -37.79
N GLY A 365 -12.27 1.36 -36.67
CA GLY A 365 -12.43 0.27 -35.72
C GLY A 365 -12.83 0.80 -34.36
N ASN A 366 -13.21 -0.11 -33.47
CA ASN A 366 -13.37 0.22 -32.06
C ASN A 366 -12.08 -0.11 -31.32
N TRP A 367 -11.76 0.68 -30.28
CA TRP A 367 -10.62 0.39 -29.42
C TRP A 367 -11.11 -0.07 -28.04
N PRO A 368 -10.83 -1.33 -27.64
CA PRO A 368 -11.24 -1.84 -26.34
C PRO A 368 -10.39 -1.16 -25.26
N GLY A 369 -10.98 -0.20 -24.54
CA GLY A 369 -10.19 0.69 -23.70
C GLY A 369 -10.95 1.35 -22.57
N HIS A 370 -11.83 0.67 -21.85
CA HIS A 370 -12.28 1.25 -20.58
C HIS A 370 -12.52 0.19 -19.52
N VAL A 371 -11.58 0.09 -18.59
CA VAL A 371 -11.93 -0.28 -17.21
C VAL A 371 -12.31 1.03 -16.57
N GLU A 372 -13.55 1.14 -16.10
CA GLU A 372 -13.99 2.31 -15.34
C GLU A 372 -13.17 2.37 -14.05
N THR A 373 -12.30 3.37 -13.95
CA THR A 373 -11.55 3.64 -12.72
C THR A 373 -12.53 4.19 -11.69
N ALA A 374 -12.68 3.47 -10.57
CA ALA A 374 -13.50 3.91 -9.44
C ALA A 374 -12.86 5.12 -8.76
N GLY A 375 -13.32 6.31 -9.14
CA GLY A 375 -12.81 7.57 -8.62
C GLY A 375 -13.46 8.78 -9.27
N ILE A 376 -13.05 9.96 -8.83
CA ILE A 376 -13.57 11.22 -9.32
C ILE A 376 -12.58 11.79 -10.32
N LYS A 377 -13.02 12.02 -11.56
CA LYS A 377 -12.22 12.65 -12.61
C LYS A 377 -12.42 14.16 -12.58
N HIS A 378 -11.37 14.90 -12.28
CA HIS A 378 -11.30 16.35 -12.47
C HIS A 378 -10.61 16.65 -13.81
N GLY A 379 -11.20 17.52 -14.63
CA GLY A 379 -10.62 17.87 -15.93
C GLY A 379 -10.43 16.68 -16.89
N VAL A 380 -9.38 16.73 -17.71
CA VAL A 380 -9.17 15.79 -18.82
C VAL A 380 -8.55 14.48 -18.37
N CYS A 381 -7.63 14.50 -17.40
CA CYS A 381 -6.93 13.31 -16.92
C CYS A 381 -6.33 13.49 -15.52
N ASP A 382 -7.01 14.26 -14.65
CA ASP A 382 -6.68 14.35 -13.23
C ASP A 382 -7.70 13.52 -12.42
N TRP A 383 -7.21 12.54 -11.66
CA TRP A 383 -8.05 11.56 -10.97
C TRP A 383 -7.84 11.61 -9.47
N LEU A 384 -8.93 11.70 -8.72
CA LEU A 384 -8.96 11.49 -7.27
C LEU A 384 -9.47 10.08 -6.97
N LEU A 385 -8.59 9.25 -6.41
CA LEU A 385 -8.82 7.83 -6.12
C LEU A 385 -8.82 7.64 -4.60
N SER A 386 -9.99 7.57 -3.97
CA SER A 386 -10.08 7.48 -2.51
C SER A 386 -10.46 6.08 -2.01
N SER A 387 -10.18 5.83 -0.72
CA SER A 387 -10.66 4.62 -0.02
C SER A 387 -12.19 4.55 -0.02
N ASP A 388 -12.88 5.70 0.08
CA ASP A 388 -14.35 5.78 0.00
C ASP A 388 -14.87 5.40 -1.38
N SER A 389 -14.29 5.93 -2.46
CA SER A 389 -14.68 5.57 -3.82
C SER A 389 -14.54 4.06 -4.09
N LEU A 390 -13.55 3.42 -3.47
CA LEU A 390 -13.33 1.98 -3.59
C LEU A 390 -14.34 1.16 -2.77
N LYS A 391 -14.70 1.63 -1.56
CA LYS A 391 -15.75 1.03 -0.73
C LYS A 391 -17.11 1.10 -1.43
N ASP A 392 -17.44 2.25 -2.02
CA ASP A 392 -18.69 2.49 -2.74
C ASP A 392 -18.83 1.57 -3.97
N SER A 393 -17.72 1.26 -4.64
CA SER A 393 -17.71 0.33 -5.77
C SER A 393 -17.71 -1.15 -5.36
N SER A 394 -17.71 -1.47 -4.06
CA SER A 394 -17.59 -2.84 -3.50
C SER A 394 -16.35 -3.62 -3.96
N ALA A 395 -15.33 -2.93 -4.47
CA ALA A 395 -14.13 -3.55 -5.01
C ALA A 395 -13.04 -3.63 -3.93
N SER A 396 -12.28 -4.72 -3.92
CA SER A 396 -11.17 -4.89 -2.96
C SER A 396 -9.89 -4.15 -3.36
N GLU A 397 -9.76 -3.80 -4.65
CA GLU A 397 -8.64 -3.07 -5.22
C GLU A 397 -9.19 -2.13 -6.31
N GLY A 398 -8.63 -0.94 -6.45
CA GLY A 398 -8.93 -0.03 -7.53
C GLY A 398 -7.96 -0.21 -8.70
N ILE A 399 -8.40 0.17 -9.90
CA ILE A 399 -7.67 -0.06 -11.15
C ILE A 399 -7.62 1.23 -11.96
N PHE A 400 -6.44 1.59 -12.48
CA PHE A 400 -6.29 2.60 -13.51
C PHE A 400 -5.31 2.17 -14.59
N LEU A 401 -5.48 2.72 -15.80
CA LEU A 401 -4.72 2.36 -17.00
C LEU A 401 -3.95 3.56 -17.54
N SER A 402 -2.91 3.29 -18.32
CA SER A 402 -2.23 4.28 -19.14
C SER A 402 -3.14 4.91 -20.19
N ILE A 403 -2.79 6.12 -20.65
CA ILE A 403 -3.58 6.88 -21.62
C ILE A 403 -3.57 6.15 -22.98
N ALA A 404 -4.73 5.65 -23.38
CA ALA A 404 -4.88 4.82 -24.58
C ALA A 404 -5.44 5.56 -25.82
N HIS A 405 -5.74 6.86 -25.68
CA HIS A 405 -6.25 7.74 -26.74
C HIS A 405 -5.21 8.82 -27.09
N TRP A 406 -5.49 9.63 -28.10
CA TRP A 406 -4.64 10.76 -28.46
C TRP A 406 -4.57 11.81 -27.34
N TYR A 407 -3.48 12.57 -27.28
CA TYR A 407 -3.33 13.72 -26.39
C TYR A 407 -2.23 14.67 -26.92
N PRO A 408 -2.35 16.00 -26.66
CA PRO A 408 -1.44 16.99 -27.19
C PRO A 408 -0.04 16.95 -26.56
N PRO A 409 0.98 17.57 -27.17
CA PRO A 409 2.28 17.80 -26.53
C PRO A 409 2.15 18.54 -25.20
N ASN A 410 3.06 18.28 -24.26
CA ASN A 410 3.08 18.82 -22.90
C ASN A 410 1.85 18.44 -22.06
N THR A 411 1.35 17.22 -22.25
CA THR A 411 0.27 16.65 -21.42
C THR A 411 0.85 16.11 -20.12
N SER A 412 0.24 16.49 -18.99
CA SER A 412 0.48 15.93 -17.67
C SER A 412 -0.82 15.38 -17.11
N CYS A 413 -0.82 14.12 -16.69
CA CYS A 413 -1.97 13.43 -16.11
C CYS A 413 -1.63 12.93 -14.72
N SER A 414 -2.54 13.15 -13.77
CA SER A 414 -2.31 12.94 -12.34
C SER A 414 -3.32 11.97 -11.75
N TYR A 415 -2.85 11.15 -10.82
CA TYR A 415 -3.66 10.25 -10.02
C TYR A 415 -3.33 10.47 -8.54
N HIS A 416 -4.24 11.11 -7.82
CA HIS A 416 -4.17 11.36 -6.39
C HIS A 416 -4.84 10.21 -5.63
N ILE A 417 -4.04 9.32 -5.04
CA ILE A 417 -4.55 8.18 -4.27
C ILE A 417 -4.58 8.55 -2.79
N LYS A 418 -5.78 8.62 -2.18
CA LYS A 418 -5.98 9.15 -0.81
C LYS A 418 -6.78 8.20 0.08
N GLY A 419 -6.16 7.72 1.15
CA GLY A 419 -6.76 6.92 2.22
C GLY A 419 -7.13 7.74 3.45
N HIS A 420 -7.74 7.07 4.43
CA HIS A 420 -8.07 7.64 5.73
C HIS A 420 -6.83 7.80 6.62
N VAL A 421 -6.96 8.58 7.69
CA VAL A 421 -5.93 8.66 8.73
C VAL A 421 -5.66 7.27 9.30
N GLY A 422 -4.39 6.86 9.31
CA GLY A 422 -3.95 5.53 9.74
C GLY A 422 -3.93 4.48 8.62
N GLU A 423 -4.39 4.79 7.40
CA GLU A 423 -4.21 3.94 6.24
C GLU A 423 -2.89 4.27 5.50
N ILE A 424 -2.37 3.30 4.76
CA ILE A 424 -1.31 3.46 3.76
C ILE A 424 -1.79 2.91 2.42
N VAL A 425 -1.18 3.38 1.34
CA VAL A 425 -1.50 3.02 -0.03
C VAL A 425 -0.46 2.03 -0.53
N ARG A 426 -0.92 1.00 -1.22
CA ARG A 426 -0.07 0.16 -2.06
C ARG A 426 -0.46 0.35 -3.51
N LEU A 427 0.54 0.44 -4.37
CA LEU A 427 0.42 0.50 -5.83
C LEU A 427 1.31 -0.59 -6.43
N TYR A 428 0.80 -1.35 -7.39
CA TYR A 428 1.60 -2.30 -8.15
C TYR A 428 1.08 -2.45 -9.58
N PHE A 429 1.93 -2.92 -10.48
CA PHE A 429 1.58 -3.11 -11.89
C PHE A 429 1.53 -4.60 -12.24
N PRO A 430 0.36 -5.21 -12.48
CA PRO A 430 0.28 -6.55 -13.05
C PRO A 430 0.95 -6.67 -14.42
N SER A 431 0.84 -5.62 -15.25
CA SER A 431 1.58 -5.51 -16.50
C SER A 431 2.08 -4.09 -16.73
N PHE A 432 3.32 -3.99 -17.19
CA PHE A 432 3.99 -2.73 -17.51
C PHE A 432 4.88 -2.96 -18.73
N ARG A 433 4.66 -2.21 -19.80
CA ARG A 433 5.49 -2.25 -21.01
C ARG A 433 5.96 -0.85 -21.35
N ILE A 434 7.23 -0.79 -21.74
CA ILE A 434 7.88 0.44 -22.20
C ILE A 434 8.22 0.22 -23.66
N ASN A 435 7.54 0.95 -24.53
CA ASN A 435 7.82 0.94 -25.96
C ASN A 435 8.53 2.24 -26.34
N ARG A 436 9.08 2.30 -27.56
CA ARG A 436 9.46 3.58 -28.15
C ARG A 436 8.19 4.36 -28.49
N ILE A 437 8.27 5.68 -28.45
CA ILE A 437 7.17 6.54 -28.89
C ILE A 437 6.93 6.29 -30.38
N GLU A 438 5.86 5.55 -30.68
CA GLU A 438 5.53 5.20 -32.05
C GLU A 438 4.96 6.41 -32.79
N SER A 439 3.99 7.11 -32.19
CA SER A 439 3.13 8.11 -32.87
C SER A 439 3.23 9.54 -32.33
N PRO A 440 4.43 10.16 -32.25
CA PRO A 440 4.58 11.48 -31.65
C PRO A 440 3.92 12.58 -32.50
N ILE A 441 3.27 13.54 -31.83
CA ILE A 441 2.76 14.75 -32.50
C ILE A 441 3.92 15.73 -32.74
N LEU A 442 4.73 15.94 -31.70
CA LEU A 442 5.95 16.73 -31.75
C LEU A 442 7.15 15.79 -31.64
N LYS A 443 8.08 15.87 -32.60
CA LYS A 443 9.36 15.16 -32.49
C LYS A 443 10.17 15.75 -31.35
N TYR A 444 10.66 14.89 -30.46
CA TYR A 444 11.50 15.28 -29.34
C TYR A 444 12.85 14.56 -29.47
N GLU A 445 13.92 15.35 -29.50
CA GLU A 445 15.29 14.85 -29.69
C GLU A 445 16.00 14.53 -28.37
N GLY A 446 15.39 14.90 -27.25
CA GLY A 446 15.95 14.62 -25.93
C GLY A 446 15.59 13.22 -25.42
N ASP A 447 16.17 12.90 -24.28
CA ASP A 447 15.82 11.70 -23.53
C ASP A 447 14.58 11.90 -22.66
N CYS A 448 13.91 10.79 -22.36
CA CYS A 448 12.70 10.75 -21.54
C CYS A 448 11.60 11.69 -22.08
N GLY A 449 11.12 11.38 -23.29
CA GLY A 449 10.03 12.12 -23.93
C GLY A 449 8.69 11.90 -23.22
N GLU A 450 8.53 10.71 -22.65
CA GLU A 450 7.44 10.35 -21.75
C GLU A 450 7.98 9.77 -20.43
N SER A 451 7.33 10.13 -19.33
CA SER A 451 7.68 9.60 -18.00
C SER A 451 6.46 9.31 -17.14
N LEU A 452 6.59 8.32 -16.25
CA LEU A 452 5.65 8.04 -15.16
C LEU A 452 6.41 8.11 -13.84
N THR A 453 6.02 9.00 -12.94
CA THR A 453 6.64 9.18 -11.62
C THR A 453 5.65 8.87 -10.50
N ILE A 454 6.12 8.13 -9.49
CA ILE A 454 5.37 7.76 -8.29
C ILE A 454 5.99 8.51 -7.10
N TYR A 455 5.17 9.23 -6.35
CA TYR A 455 5.56 10.07 -5.21
C TYR A 455 4.88 9.58 -3.93
N ASP A 456 5.62 9.53 -2.83
CA ASP A 456 5.14 9.24 -1.47
C ASP A 456 4.61 10.51 -0.77
N SER A 457 3.68 11.17 -1.44
CA SER A 457 3.06 12.44 -1.05
C SER A 457 1.70 12.57 -1.72
N ASP A 458 0.94 13.59 -1.33
CA ASP A 458 -0.36 13.94 -1.94
C ASP A 458 -0.24 14.81 -3.21
N HIS A 459 0.97 15.27 -3.52
CA HIS A 459 1.35 16.10 -4.66
C HIS A 459 2.74 15.71 -5.21
N ALA A 460 3.17 16.33 -6.30
CA ALA A 460 4.48 16.08 -6.94
C ALA A 460 5.66 16.67 -6.14
N ASP A 461 5.98 16.11 -4.97
CA ASP A 461 7.11 16.53 -4.14
C ASP A 461 8.42 15.85 -4.58
N PRO A 462 9.40 16.59 -5.14
CA PRO A 462 10.67 15.99 -5.58
C PRO A 462 11.49 15.35 -4.46
N ALA A 463 11.26 15.71 -3.19
CA ALA A 463 11.94 15.11 -2.05
C ALA A 463 11.42 13.71 -1.69
N ARG A 464 10.26 13.31 -2.24
CA ARG A 464 9.56 12.06 -1.90
C ARG A 464 9.27 11.17 -3.11
N ILE A 465 10.17 11.16 -4.10
CA ILE A 465 10.05 10.28 -5.26
C ILE A 465 10.35 8.83 -4.86
N ILE A 466 9.40 7.93 -5.13
CA ILE A 466 9.61 6.48 -5.00
C ILE A 466 10.33 5.96 -6.24
N LYS A 467 9.79 6.25 -7.43
CA LYS A 467 10.33 5.77 -8.70
C LYS A 467 9.86 6.61 -9.89
N THR A 468 10.76 6.85 -10.83
CA THR A 468 10.44 7.40 -12.16
C THR A 468 10.75 6.35 -13.22
N PHE A 469 9.83 6.16 -14.16
CA PHE A 469 9.97 5.36 -15.37
C PHE A 469 10.00 6.29 -16.59
N CYS A 470 10.98 6.11 -17.47
CA CYS A 470 11.15 6.83 -18.73
C CYS A 470 11.04 5.87 -19.92
N ASP A 471 10.53 6.35 -21.04
CA ASP A 471 10.36 5.60 -22.31
C ASP A 471 11.68 5.08 -22.92
N THR A 472 12.80 5.73 -22.61
CA THR A 472 14.11 5.52 -23.25
C THR A 472 15.00 4.51 -22.53
N PHE A 473 15.09 4.56 -21.20
CA PHE A 473 16.11 3.81 -20.43
C PHE A 473 15.57 2.97 -19.28
N SER A 474 14.28 3.07 -18.95
CA SER A 474 13.74 2.34 -17.81
C SER A 474 13.43 0.89 -18.17
N ARG A 475 13.62 0.01 -17.20
CA ARG A 475 13.11 -1.36 -17.28
C ARG A 475 11.71 -1.40 -16.67
N PRO A 476 10.74 -2.05 -17.32
CA PRO A 476 9.41 -2.23 -16.73
C PRO A 476 9.52 -3.03 -15.43
N MET A 477 8.71 -2.67 -14.42
CA MET A 477 8.66 -3.34 -13.13
C MET A 477 7.26 -3.87 -12.88
N GLU A 478 7.05 -5.14 -13.20
CA GLU A 478 5.79 -5.84 -12.96
C GLU A 478 5.81 -6.54 -11.59
N LYS A 479 4.66 -6.61 -10.92
CA LYS A 479 4.45 -7.34 -9.65
C LYS A 479 5.32 -6.87 -8.48
N VAL A 480 5.86 -5.65 -8.55
CA VAL A 480 6.56 -4.98 -7.44
C VAL A 480 5.59 -4.05 -6.71
N ASP A 481 5.59 -4.12 -5.39
CA ASP A 481 4.74 -3.27 -4.55
C ASP A 481 5.45 -1.95 -4.22
N PHE A 482 4.85 -0.84 -4.62
CA PHE A 482 5.20 0.51 -4.19
C PHE A 482 4.25 0.88 -3.04
N VAL A 483 4.79 1.01 -1.83
CA VAL A 483 3.99 1.25 -0.61
C VAL A 483 4.30 2.62 -0.07
N SER A 484 3.27 3.43 0.20
CA SER A 484 3.43 4.76 0.78
C SER A 484 3.77 4.70 2.28
N THR A 485 4.45 5.73 2.78
CA THR A 485 4.65 5.92 4.22
C THR A 485 3.50 6.70 4.88
N SER A 486 2.62 7.31 4.06
CA SER A 486 1.49 8.13 4.49
C SER A 486 0.16 7.64 3.89
N PRO A 487 -1.00 8.21 4.29
CA PRO A 487 -2.28 7.93 3.65
C PRO A 487 -2.41 8.41 2.20
N SER A 488 -1.35 8.96 1.60
CA SER A 488 -1.40 9.52 0.26
C SER A 488 -0.25 9.02 -0.60
N LEU A 489 -0.56 8.78 -1.87
CA LEU A 489 0.37 8.45 -2.94
C LEU A 489 -0.05 9.21 -4.19
N TYR A 490 0.90 9.82 -4.89
CA TYR A 490 0.64 10.62 -6.08
C TYR A 490 1.38 10.04 -7.28
N VAL A 491 0.68 9.81 -8.38
CA VAL A 491 1.25 9.27 -9.62
C VAL A 491 1.05 10.28 -10.73
N GLN A 492 2.12 10.61 -11.46
CA GLN A 492 2.07 11.58 -12.56
C GLN A 492 2.68 10.99 -13.82
N PHE A 493 1.92 11.06 -14.92
CA PHE A 493 2.40 10.81 -16.27
C PHE A 493 2.65 12.14 -16.97
N ASP A 494 3.81 12.31 -17.57
CA ASP A 494 4.19 13.51 -18.33
C ASP A 494 4.63 13.11 -19.74
N SER A 495 4.18 13.85 -20.76
CA SER A 495 4.59 13.68 -22.16
C SER A 495 4.93 15.01 -22.81
N LYS A 496 6.15 15.14 -23.33
CA LYS A 496 6.62 16.30 -24.10
C LYS A 496 6.24 16.22 -25.57
N THR A 497 6.06 15.00 -26.10
CA THR A 497 5.80 14.76 -27.53
C THR A 497 4.33 14.81 -27.90
N GLY A 498 3.44 14.47 -26.96
CA GLY A 498 2.07 14.09 -27.31
C GLY A 498 2.03 12.76 -28.07
N SER A 499 0.83 12.26 -28.35
CA SER A 499 0.65 11.04 -29.15
C SER A 499 -0.68 11.02 -29.88
N TYR A 500 -0.70 10.43 -31.09
CA TYR A 500 -1.94 10.15 -31.83
C TYR A 500 -2.65 8.86 -31.38
N SER A 501 -1.94 7.94 -30.72
CA SER A 501 -2.42 6.56 -30.47
C SER A 501 -2.27 6.07 -29.02
N GLY A 502 -2.09 6.97 -28.06
CA GLY A 502 -1.82 6.63 -26.66
C GLY A 502 -0.34 6.65 -26.29
N SER A 503 -0.05 6.50 -25.00
CA SER A 503 1.31 6.57 -24.45
C SER A 503 2.18 5.39 -24.86
N SER A 504 3.48 5.65 -24.98
CA SER A 504 4.53 4.63 -25.13
C SER A 504 4.73 3.81 -23.86
N LEU A 505 4.40 4.39 -22.71
CA LEU A 505 4.33 3.72 -21.40
C LEU A 505 2.95 3.08 -21.26
N TYR A 506 2.85 1.78 -21.51
CA TYR A 506 1.64 1.01 -21.29
C TYR A 506 1.66 0.37 -19.90
N TYR A 507 0.74 0.74 -19.03
CA TYR A 507 0.66 0.18 -17.68
C TYR A 507 -0.78 -0.11 -17.28
N TRP A 508 -0.92 -1.24 -16.56
CA TRP A 508 -2.12 -1.59 -15.83
C TRP A 508 -1.78 -1.52 -14.34
N ALA A 509 -2.37 -0.57 -13.63
CA ALA A 509 -2.05 -0.28 -12.24
C ALA A 509 -3.19 -0.72 -11.32
N HIS A 510 -2.83 -1.36 -10.21
CA HIS A 510 -3.73 -1.72 -9.13
C HIS A 510 -3.32 -0.99 -7.86
N TYR A 511 -4.31 -0.48 -7.12
CA TYR A 511 -4.08 0.14 -5.81
C TYR A 511 -5.06 -0.35 -4.75
N ASP A 512 -4.60 -0.39 -3.51
CA ASP A 512 -5.39 -0.77 -2.33
C ASP A 512 -4.90 -0.03 -1.08
N PHE A 513 -5.75 -0.02 -0.03
CA PHE A 513 -5.49 0.66 1.23
C PHE A 513 -5.35 -0.35 2.36
N PHE A 514 -4.35 -0.17 3.23
CA PHE A 514 -4.10 -1.03 4.39
C PHE A 514 -4.09 -0.21 5.68
N ASN A 515 -4.76 -0.70 6.72
CA ASN A 515 -4.75 -0.07 8.02
C ASN A 515 -3.40 -0.29 8.72
N ASN A 516 -2.62 0.78 8.86
CA ASN A 516 -1.29 0.81 9.46
C ASN A 516 -1.28 1.56 10.80
N THR A 517 -2.42 1.57 11.52
CA THR A 517 -2.54 2.17 12.85
C THR A 517 -1.63 1.44 13.84
N ARG A 518 -0.84 2.21 14.61
CA ARG A 518 0.08 1.73 15.64
C ARG A 518 -0.37 2.22 17.03
N PHE A 519 0.01 1.52 18.09
CA PHE A 519 -0.38 1.83 19.48
C PHE A 519 0.78 2.41 20.31
N GLY A 520 2.02 2.10 19.95
CA GLY A 520 3.24 2.64 20.54
C GLY A 520 4.14 3.32 19.51
N ASP A 521 5.38 3.60 19.93
CA ASP A 521 6.38 4.21 19.07
C ASP A 521 7.00 3.17 18.12
N PRO A 522 6.98 3.38 16.79
CA PRO A 522 7.54 2.43 15.83
C PRO A 522 9.07 2.34 15.96
N VAL A 523 9.61 1.13 15.93
CA VAL A 523 11.07 0.91 15.92
C VAL A 523 11.59 1.00 14.48
N PRO A 524 12.55 1.90 14.17
CA PRO A 524 13.13 2.00 12.84
C PRO A 524 13.74 0.68 12.36
N ASN A 525 13.65 0.40 11.05
CA ASN A 525 14.19 -0.80 10.41
C ASN A 525 13.61 -2.14 10.89
N THR A 526 12.44 -2.12 11.53
CA THR A 526 11.67 -3.32 11.90
C THR A 526 10.40 -3.42 11.06
N LEU A 527 9.79 -4.60 10.99
CA LEU A 527 8.56 -4.80 10.21
C LEU A 527 7.36 -4.12 10.88
N CYS A 528 7.23 -4.31 12.19
CA CYS A 528 6.03 -3.99 12.95
C CYS A 528 6.32 -3.79 14.45
N ASP A 529 7.58 -3.63 14.85
CA ASP A 529 7.92 -3.54 16.27
C ASP A 529 7.53 -2.16 16.81
N GLU A 530 7.04 -2.17 18.04
CA GLU A 530 6.56 -0.98 18.74
C GLU A 530 7.07 -0.96 20.19
N VAL A 531 7.32 0.24 20.70
CA VAL A 531 7.74 0.45 22.10
C VAL A 531 6.72 1.30 22.83
N MET A 532 6.25 0.81 23.97
CA MET A 532 5.37 1.51 24.89
C MET A 532 6.20 1.96 26.09
N TYR A 533 6.55 3.24 26.12
CA TYR A 533 7.21 3.84 27.27
C TYR A 533 6.20 4.30 28.32
N ALA A 534 6.41 3.93 29.59
CA ALA A 534 5.46 4.22 30.67
C ALA A 534 5.14 5.72 30.84
N TRP A 535 6.09 6.61 30.55
CA TRP A 535 5.90 8.06 30.63
C TRP A 535 5.12 8.65 29.45
N LYS A 536 4.99 7.92 28.33
CA LYS A 536 4.31 8.39 27.11
C LYS A 536 2.99 7.67 26.88
N HIS A 537 2.95 6.38 27.17
CA HIS A 537 1.80 5.50 27.02
C HIS A 537 1.56 4.76 28.34
N PRO A 538 0.90 5.37 29.35
CA PRO A 538 0.81 4.80 30.70
C PRO A 538 -0.08 3.55 30.79
N GLY A 539 -0.82 3.24 29.73
CA GLY A 539 -1.67 2.07 29.58
C GLY A 539 -2.57 2.23 28.36
N GLY A 540 -3.18 1.14 27.91
CA GLY A 540 -4.08 1.16 26.76
C GLY A 540 -4.41 -0.21 26.21
N ARG A 541 -5.05 -0.22 25.05
CA ARG A 541 -5.28 -1.44 24.25
C ARG A 541 -4.20 -1.55 23.19
N LEU A 542 -3.89 -2.77 22.77
CA LEU A 542 -3.10 -3.06 21.60
C LEU A 542 -3.64 -4.30 20.88
N ARG A 543 -3.24 -4.50 19.62
CA ARG A 543 -3.59 -5.68 18.82
C ARG A 543 -2.48 -5.96 17.82
N SER A 544 -2.52 -7.15 17.21
CA SER A 544 -1.68 -7.46 16.05
C SER A 544 -1.85 -6.42 14.92
N PRO A 545 -0.86 -6.21 14.04
CA PRO A 545 -0.97 -5.24 12.97
C PRO A 545 -2.07 -5.64 11.98
N LEU A 546 -2.93 -4.68 11.60
CA LEU A 546 -3.94 -4.88 10.55
C LEU A 546 -3.37 -4.68 9.14
N ASN A 547 -2.15 -4.14 9.04
CA ASN A 547 -1.44 -3.98 7.79
C ASN A 547 -0.96 -5.35 7.30
N SER A 548 -1.82 -6.05 6.57
CA SER A 548 -1.53 -7.41 6.12
C SER A 548 -0.40 -7.51 5.07
N LEU A 549 0.16 -6.39 4.60
CA LEU A 549 1.34 -6.40 3.73
C LEU A 549 2.57 -7.01 4.39
N ILE A 550 2.66 -6.98 5.72
CA ILE A 550 3.77 -7.61 6.46
C ILE A 550 3.83 -9.13 6.24
N PHE A 551 2.72 -9.76 5.85
CA PHE A 551 2.65 -11.19 5.57
C PHE A 551 3.08 -11.54 4.14
N LYS A 552 3.19 -10.54 3.25
CA LYS A 552 3.63 -10.72 1.86
C LYS A 552 5.16 -10.71 1.75
N ARG A 553 5.82 -11.71 2.37
CA ARG A 553 7.29 -11.80 2.41
C ARG A 553 7.84 -12.71 1.33
N THR A 554 8.76 -12.20 0.53
CA THR A 554 9.55 -13.01 -0.40
C THR A 554 10.60 -13.81 0.37
N GLY A 555 10.60 -15.14 0.22
CA GLY A 555 11.62 -16.03 0.80
C GLY A 555 11.18 -16.84 2.03
N GLY A 556 9.91 -16.80 2.41
CA GLY A 556 9.36 -17.69 3.45
C GLY A 556 9.89 -17.45 4.87
N SER A 557 10.46 -16.27 5.13
CA SER A 557 10.92 -15.85 6.46
C SER A 557 9.74 -15.52 7.39
N ASP A 558 9.79 -16.00 8.63
CA ASP A 558 8.76 -15.76 9.65
C ASP A 558 8.50 -14.28 9.91
N VAL A 559 7.24 -13.90 10.05
CA VAL A 559 6.85 -12.54 10.46
C VAL A 559 6.96 -12.46 11.97
N ARG A 560 7.74 -11.51 12.47
CA ARG A 560 7.90 -11.24 13.91
C ARG A 560 7.56 -9.78 14.18
N CYS A 561 6.67 -9.57 15.15
CA CYS A 561 6.30 -8.24 15.65
C CYS A 561 6.49 -8.22 17.17
N GLN A 562 7.44 -7.42 17.64
CA GLN A 562 7.75 -7.27 19.06
C GLN A 562 7.16 -5.97 19.62
N TYR A 563 6.38 -6.10 20.68
CA TYR A 563 5.81 -5.01 21.46
C TYR A 563 6.54 -4.96 22.80
N LYS A 564 7.34 -3.91 22.98
CA LYS A 564 8.20 -3.75 24.16
C LYS A 564 7.61 -2.76 25.15
N PHE A 565 7.37 -3.21 26.38
CA PHE A 565 6.85 -2.40 27.47
C PHE A 565 8.01 -1.98 28.36
N VAL A 566 8.35 -0.69 28.36
CA VAL A 566 9.48 -0.13 29.11
C VAL A 566 8.95 0.67 30.28
N THR A 567 9.18 0.16 31.48
CA THR A 567 8.83 0.83 32.73
C THR A 567 9.82 1.97 33.05
N ASP A 568 9.50 2.77 34.06
CA ASP A 568 10.46 3.71 34.68
C ASP A 568 10.20 3.64 36.17
N ARG A 569 11.15 3.12 36.96
CA ARG A 569 10.99 2.91 38.41
C ARG A 569 10.56 4.15 39.19
N ARG A 570 10.75 5.36 38.64
CA ARG A 570 10.27 6.62 39.24
C ARG A 570 8.76 6.80 39.10
N LEU A 571 8.16 6.19 38.08
CA LEU A 571 6.74 6.21 37.76
C LEU A 571 6.07 4.89 38.13
N TYR A 572 6.57 3.79 37.57
CA TYR A 572 6.02 2.44 37.65
C TYR A 572 7.16 1.42 37.58
N ALA A 573 7.16 0.45 38.50
CA ALA A 573 8.21 -0.57 38.55
C ALA A 573 7.81 -1.90 37.91
N ARG A 574 6.54 -2.04 37.48
CA ARG A 574 6.02 -3.23 36.78
C ARG A 574 5.17 -2.84 35.56
N ALA A 575 5.10 -3.75 34.59
CA ALA A 575 4.15 -3.73 33.49
C ALA A 575 3.19 -4.92 33.63
N ILE A 576 1.92 -4.72 33.29
CA ILE A 576 0.90 -5.77 33.27
C ILE A 576 0.38 -5.85 31.85
N ILE A 577 0.33 -7.06 31.29
CA ILE A 577 -0.32 -7.35 30.02
C ILE A 577 -1.46 -8.31 30.29
N GLU A 578 -2.63 -8.02 29.75
CA GLU A 578 -3.78 -8.91 29.73
C GLU A 578 -4.12 -9.22 28.27
N VAL A 579 -3.84 -10.46 27.86
CA VAL A 579 -4.19 -10.94 26.52
C VAL A 579 -5.66 -11.32 26.53
N ASN A 580 -6.48 -10.60 25.77
CA ASN A 580 -7.93 -10.74 25.76
C ASN A 580 -8.39 -11.84 24.79
N SER A 581 -7.74 -11.91 23.63
CA SER A 581 -8.06 -12.88 22.58
C SER A 581 -6.81 -13.22 21.76
N VAL A 582 -6.77 -14.45 21.27
CA VAL A 582 -5.80 -14.98 20.30
C VAL A 582 -6.60 -15.73 19.25
N SER A 583 -6.27 -15.56 17.98
CA SER A 583 -7.04 -16.08 16.83
C SER A 583 -6.13 -16.39 15.65
N PHE A 584 -5.19 -17.32 15.85
CA PHE A 584 -4.39 -17.87 14.76
C PHE A 584 -5.21 -18.88 13.94
N LYS A 585 -4.91 -19.01 12.64
CA LYS A 585 -5.60 -19.98 11.77
C LYS A 585 -5.03 -21.39 12.01
N GLU A 586 -5.92 -22.33 12.35
CA GLU A 586 -5.61 -23.75 12.48
C GLU A 586 -5.46 -24.44 11.09
N LEU A 587 -5.14 -25.75 11.10
CA LEU A 587 -4.91 -26.61 9.91
C LEU A 587 -5.79 -26.26 8.68
N PRO A 588 -5.25 -26.33 7.45
CA PRO A 588 -4.05 -27.09 7.06
C PRO A 588 -2.74 -26.31 7.20
N TYR A 589 -2.79 -25.06 7.65
CA TYR A 589 -1.64 -24.15 7.56
C TYR A 589 -0.61 -24.34 8.67
N ASN A 590 -1.04 -24.83 9.83
CA ASN A 590 -0.17 -25.10 10.96
C ASN A 590 0.01 -26.63 11.07
N SER A 591 1.15 -27.18 10.63
CA SER A 591 1.34 -28.64 10.49
C SER A 591 1.52 -29.36 11.83
N ASN A 592 1.83 -28.61 12.90
CA ASN A 592 2.15 -29.16 14.20
C ASN A 592 0.97 -28.92 15.14
N ALA A 593 0.59 -29.94 15.92
CA ALA A 593 -0.36 -29.76 17.02
C ALA A 593 0.28 -28.82 18.06
N CYS A 594 -0.47 -27.85 18.59
CA CYS A 594 -0.05 -26.90 19.62
C CYS A 594 0.12 -27.60 21.00
N THR A 595 1.06 -28.55 21.10
CA THR A 595 1.30 -29.30 22.34
C THR A 595 2.41 -28.68 23.19
N ARG A 596 3.41 -28.09 22.53
CA ARG A 596 4.56 -27.43 23.14
C ARG A 596 4.84 -26.11 22.45
N CYS A 597 4.00 -25.12 22.76
CA CYS A 597 4.01 -23.79 22.15
C CYS A 597 5.42 -23.17 22.01
N HIS A 598 6.30 -23.30 23.01
CA HIS A 598 7.65 -22.75 22.95
C HIS A 598 8.58 -23.46 21.96
N GLU A 599 8.53 -24.79 21.91
CA GLU A 599 9.43 -25.64 21.11
C GLU A 599 8.96 -25.76 19.65
N GLU A 600 7.65 -25.82 19.45
CA GLU A 600 7.07 -26.08 18.15
C GLU A 600 7.14 -24.86 17.24
N ARG A 601 7.35 -25.14 15.96
CA ARG A 601 7.20 -24.14 14.90
C ARG A 601 5.72 -24.08 14.54
N VAL A 602 5.02 -23.18 15.22
CA VAL A 602 3.61 -22.86 15.03
C VAL A 602 3.44 -21.35 15.06
N ASP A 603 2.34 -20.84 14.49
CA ASP A 603 1.93 -19.45 14.75
C ASP A 603 1.66 -19.29 16.25
N LYS A 604 2.29 -18.29 16.87
CA LYS A 604 2.23 -18.12 18.33
C LYS A 604 2.42 -16.69 18.79
N LEU A 605 1.90 -16.42 19.97
CA LEU A 605 2.09 -15.20 20.74
C LEU A 605 2.86 -15.55 22.00
N VAL A 606 4.05 -14.95 22.19
CA VAL A 606 4.95 -15.25 23.31
C VAL A 606 5.11 -14.00 24.17
N ILE A 607 5.07 -14.15 25.49
CA ILE A 607 5.44 -13.10 26.44
C ILE A 607 6.72 -13.53 27.13
N TRP A 608 7.73 -12.68 27.12
CA TRP A 608 9.04 -12.99 27.69
C TRP A 608 9.74 -11.75 28.26
N GLU A 609 10.66 -11.99 29.19
CA GLU A 609 11.51 -10.99 29.81
C GLU A 609 12.98 -11.33 29.61
N GLU A 610 13.84 -10.32 29.54
CA GLU A 610 15.28 -10.52 29.51
C GLU A 610 15.82 -10.50 30.95
N ARG A 611 16.37 -11.63 31.42
CA ARG A 611 17.04 -11.74 32.72
C ARG A 611 18.41 -12.39 32.53
N ASP A 612 19.46 -11.76 33.04
CA ASP A 612 20.83 -12.30 33.04
C ASP A 612 21.31 -12.80 31.65
N LYS A 613 20.90 -12.10 30.58
CA LYS A 613 21.14 -12.43 29.15
C LYS A 613 20.38 -13.65 28.60
N TYR A 614 19.44 -14.21 29.36
CA TYR A 614 18.55 -15.27 28.91
C TYR A 614 17.12 -14.74 28.76
N GLN A 615 16.39 -15.29 27.80
CA GLN A 615 14.96 -15.04 27.65
C GLN A 615 14.20 -15.92 28.63
N ASN A 616 13.58 -15.28 29.62
CA ASN A 616 12.67 -15.92 30.53
C ASN A 616 11.25 -15.87 29.95
N ASN A 617 10.78 -17.00 29.42
CA ASN A 617 9.47 -17.11 28.79
C ASN A 617 8.36 -17.17 29.86
N LEU A 618 7.45 -16.19 29.86
CA LEU A 618 6.38 -16.07 30.84
C LEU A 618 5.08 -16.76 30.39
N ALA A 619 4.72 -16.63 29.11
CA ALA A 619 3.51 -17.24 28.55
C ALA A 619 3.67 -17.47 27.04
N CYS A 620 2.94 -18.45 26.50
CA CYS A 620 2.88 -18.73 25.07
C CYS A 620 1.51 -19.25 24.67
N PHE A 621 0.96 -18.69 23.59
CA PHE A 621 -0.36 -19.04 23.06
C PHE A 621 -0.23 -19.37 21.57
N CYS A 622 -0.55 -20.60 21.18
CA CYS A 622 -0.72 -20.99 19.76
C CYS A 622 -2.15 -21.34 19.37
N ASP A 623 -3.06 -21.46 20.34
CA ASP A 623 -4.49 -21.70 20.15
C ASP A 623 -5.32 -20.55 20.76
N ASN A 624 -6.63 -20.57 20.46
CA ASN A 624 -7.58 -19.62 21.03
C ASN A 624 -7.63 -19.74 22.56
N ILE A 625 -7.58 -18.60 23.26
CA ILE A 625 -7.71 -18.56 24.72
C ILE A 625 -9.18 -18.44 25.14
N PRO A 626 -9.68 -19.27 26.08
CA PRO A 626 -11.09 -19.25 26.49
C PRO A 626 -11.43 -18.07 27.41
N ARG A 627 -10.43 -17.49 28.07
CA ARG A 627 -10.54 -16.36 28.99
C ARG A 627 -9.28 -15.50 28.86
N ALA A 628 -9.39 -14.23 29.24
CA ALA A 628 -8.26 -13.32 29.23
C ALA A 628 -7.16 -13.81 30.20
N VAL A 629 -5.90 -13.75 29.75
CA VAL A 629 -4.74 -14.22 30.53
C VAL A 629 -3.90 -13.02 30.91
N ARG A 630 -3.73 -12.81 32.22
CA ARG A 630 -2.96 -11.70 32.79
C ARG A 630 -1.56 -12.13 33.16
N VAL A 631 -0.57 -11.41 32.67
CA VAL A 631 0.87 -11.60 32.94
C VAL A 631 1.43 -10.33 33.57
N ILE A 632 2.21 -10.49 34.64
CA ILE A 632 2.79 -9.39 35.42
C ILE A 632 4.30 -9.45 35.24
N SER A 633 4.92 -8.32 34.92
CA SER A 633 6.36 -8.24 34.78
C SER A 633 7.06 -8.42 36.14
N SER A 634 8.18 -9.12 36.09
CA SER A 634 9.13 -9.28 37.18
C SER A 634 10.36 -8.37 37.00
N ALA A 635 10.57 -7.87 35.78
CA ALA A 635 11.63 -6.95 35.41
C ALA A 635 11.08 -5.55 35.05
N ASP A 636 12.00 -4.61 34.77
CA ASP A 636 11.70 -3.26 34.30
C ASP A 636 11.30 -3.20 32.81
N GLN A 637 11.40 -4.33 32.12
CA GLN A 637 11.02 -4.50 30.72
C GLN A 637 10.32 -5.84 30.52
N MET A 638 9.27 -5.83 29.70
CA MET A 638 8.56 -7.04 29.26
C MET A 638 8.29 -6.94 27.76
N ASN A 639 8.36 -8.08 27.06
CA ASN A 639 8.13 -8.15 25.62
C ASN A 639 6.95 -9.07 25.33
N LEU A 640 6.10 -8.64 24.40
CA LEU A 640 5.08 -9.47 23.76
C LEU A 640 5.49 -9.61 22.29
N GLU A 641 5.66 -10.84 21.82
CA GLU A 641 6.15 -11.13 20.48
C GLU A 641 5.16 -12.02 19.74
N MET A 642 4.66 -11.53 18.61
CA MET A 642 3.85 -12.32 17.68
C MET A 642 4.77 -12.94 16.63
N ILE A 643 4.68 -14.26 16.45
CA ILE A 643 5.48 -15.03 15.50
C ILE A 643 4.53 -15.79 14.58
N VAL A 644 4.59 -15.51 13.27
CA VAL A 644 3.80 -16.20 12.24
C VAL A 644 4.75 -16.84 11.24
N GLN A 645 4.54 -18.12 10.91
CA GLN A 645 5.49 -18.84 10.07
C GLN A 645 5.44 -18.33 8.63
N GLY A 646 6.61 -18.13 8.03
CA GLY A 646 6.70 -17.53 6.69
C GLY A 646 6.19 -18.42 5.56
N GLN A 647 6.05 -19.74 5.79
CA GLN A 647 5.61 -20.71 4.78
C GLN A 647 4.16 -20.49 4.34
N HIS A 648 3.28 -20.12 5.28
CA HIS A 648 1.85 -19.91 5.04
C HIS A 648 1.37 -18.49 5.37
N ALA A 649 2.23 -17.60 5.86
CA ALA A 649 1.87 -16.22 6.21
C ALA A 649 1.03 -15.53 5.12
N ILE A 650 1.48 -15.60 3.86
CA ILE A 650 0.79 -14.99 2.72
C ILE A 650 -0.56 -15.65 2.42
N THR A 651 -0.63 -16.99 2.43
CA THR A 651 -1.88 -17.71 2.12
C THR A 651 -2.92 -17.59 3.23
N SER A 652 -2.46 -17.47 4.48
CA SER A 652 -3.32 -17.47 5.66
C SER A 652 -3.76 -16.07 6.07
N TYR A 653 -2.89 -15.06 5.98
CA TYR A 653 -3.14 -13.76 6.63
C TYR A 653 -3.06 -12.55 5.69
N PHE A 654 -2.59 -12.68 4.45
CA PHE A 654 -2.67 -11.57 3.49
C PHE A 654 -4.13 -11.21 3.20
N LYS A 655 -4.47 -9.93 3.29
CA LYS A 655 -5.85 -9.39 3.20
C LYS A 655 -6.83 -9.91 4.27
N ASN A 656 -6.36 -10.48 5.38
CA ASN A 656 -7.21 -10.78 6.51
C ASN A 656 -7.57 -9.49 7.28
N PRO A 657 -8.86 -9.13 7.45
CA PRO A 657 -9.25 -7.92 8.16
C PRO A 657 -9.20 -8.04 9.69
N ASN A 658 -9.14 -9.27 10.22
CA ASN A 658 -9.26 -9.53 11.65
C ASN A 658 -7.89 -9.52 12.35
N PRO A 659 -7.80 -8.96 13.58
CA PRO A 659 -6.59 -9.06 14.39
C PRO A 659 -6.33 -10.52 14.81
N LEU A 660 -5.06 -10.92 14.84
CA LEU A 660 -4.59 -12.23 15.32
C LEU A 660 -4.55 -12.31 16.85
N PHE A 661 -4.43 -11.17 17.53
CA PHE A 661 -4.60 -11.09 18.98
C PHE A 661 -5.03 -9.67 19.37
N GLU A 662 -5.70 -9.57 20.52
CA GLU A 662 -5.97 -8.30 21.20
C GLU A 662 -5.51 -8.39 22.65
N ALA A 663 -4.88 -7.33 23.16
CA ALA A 663 -4.41 -7.26 24.54
C ALA A 663 -4.64 -5.86 25.13
N THR A 664 -4.70 -5.79 26.45
CA THR A 664 -4.59 -4.53 27.19
C THR A 664 -3.33 -4.53 28.03
N TYR A 665 -2.80 -3.34 28.30
CA TYR A 665 -1.65 -3.19 29.16
C TYR A 665 -1.80 -1.98 30.05
N GLU A 666 -1.15 -2.03 31.20
CA GLU A 666 -1.02 -0.92 32.12
C GLU A 666 0.32 -1.01 32.84
N PHE A 667 0.84 0.14 33.24
CA PHE A 667 2.01 0.23 34.11
C PHE A 667 1.55 0.34 35.56
N ALA A 668 2.22 -0.41 36.45
CA ALA A 668 1.82 -0.57 37.84
C ALA A 668 3.02 -0.55 38.78
N HIS A 669 2.75 -0.65 40.08
CA HIS A 669 3.74 -0.60 41.15
C HIS A 669 4.48 0.75 41.18
N GLY A 670 3.74 1.82 41.43
CA GLY A 670 4.30 3.17 41.58
C GLY A 670 5.17 3.33 42.82
N PRO A 671 5.79 4.52 43.00
CA PRO A 671 6.74 4.75 44.10
C PRO A 671 6.12 4.57 45.50
N LEU A 672 4.82 4.84 45.66
CA LEU A 672 4.09 4.65 46.93
C LEU A 672 4.04 3.19 47.39
N CYS A 673 4.27 2.23 46.50
CA CYS A 673 4.23 0.80 46.82
C CYS A 673 5.50 0.32 47.54
N GLY A 674 6.65 0.97 47.33
CA GLY A 674 7.91 0.55 47.92
C GLY A 674 8.61 -0.58 47.16
N PRO A 675 9.36 -1.47 47.84
CA PRO A 675 10.13 -2.53 47.19
C PRO A 675 9.22 -3.63 46.62
N ILE A 676 9.54 -4.12 45.43
CA ILE A 676 8.74 -5.12 44.70
C ILE A 676 8.76 -6.50 45.39
N THR A 677 9.94 -6.92 45.84
CA THR A 677 10.17 -8.23 46.47
C THR A 677 10.40 -8.04 47.96
N LEU A 678 9.72 -8.86 48.76
CA LEU A 678 9.79 -8.91 50.21
C LEU A 678 10.31 -10.30 50.63
N GLY A 679 11.18 -10.37 51.64
CA GLY A 679 11.76 -11.64 52.10
C GLY A 679 12.78 -12.27 51.12
N PRO A 680 13.22 -13.52 51.38
CA PRO A 680 12.81 -14.38 52.49
C PRO A 680 13.32 -13.84 53.83
N SER A 681 12.45 -13.82 54.83
CA SER A 681 12.75 -13.31 56.17
C SER A 681 11.78 -13.93 57.16
N PRO A 682 12.24 -14.40 58.34
CA PRO A 682 11.37 -15.03 59.33
C PRO A 682 10.22 -14.12 59.78
N ASP A 683 10.40 -12.82 59.65
CA ASP A 683 9.40 -11.78 59.90
C ASP A 683 9.56 -10.61 58.92
N GLY A 684 8.54 -9.79 58.81
CA GLY A 684 8.67 -8.45 58.25
C GLY A 684 7.35 -7.70 58.11
N GLU A 685 7.43 -6.48 57.56
CA GLU A 685 6.29 -5.58 57.43
C GLU A 685 6.20 -4.94 56.04
N LEU A 686 4.96 -4.74 55.60
CA LEU A 686 4.58 -3.96 54.44
C LEU A 686 3.73 -2.79 54.91
N VAL A 687 4.22 -1.58 54.66
CA VAL A 687 3.57 -0.32 55.05
C VAL A 687 3.23 0.49 53.81
N PHE A 688 1.95 0.80 53.63
CA PHE A 688 1.46 1.67 52.57
C PHE A 688 0.83 2.95 53.16
N PRO A 689 1.14 4.14 52.61
CA PRO A 689 2.12 4.41 51.56
C PRO A 689 3.57 4.23 52.07
N TYR A 690 4.48 3.86 51.16
CA TYR A 690 5.89 3.66 51.50
C TYR A 690 6.55 4.96 51.96
N LYS A 691 7.01 4.99 53.22
CA LYS A 691 7.47 6.21 53.90
C LYS A 691 8.54 6.98 53.11
N LYS A 692 9.48 6.30 52.45
CA LYS A 692 10.56 6.94 51.67
C LYS A 692 10.07 7.59 50.37
N ALA A 693 8.90 7.20 49.86
CA ALA A 693 8.34 7.71 48.61
C ALA A 693 7.51 8.98 48.79
N LEU A 694 7.04 9.27 50.01
CA LEU A 694 6.25 10.47 50.30
C LEU A 694 6.99 11.76 49.92
N ALA A 695 8.32 11.78 50.08
CA ALA A 695 9.15 12.91 49.66
C ALA A 695 9.17 13.13 48.12
N MET A 696 8.93 12.08 47.33
CA MET A 696 8.95 12.14 45.86
C MET A 696 7.60 12.57 45.26
N VAL A 697 6.49 12.25 45.93
CA VAL A 697 5.12 12.49 45.41
C VAL A 697 4.52 13.79 45.93
N SER A 698 5.00 14.32 47.06
CA SER A 698 4.49 15.53 47.71
C SER A 698 5.44 16.74 47.62
N GLY A 699 6.59 16.58 46.96
CA GLY A 699 7.62 17.61 46.87
C GLY A 699 7.36 18.65 45.75
N PRO A 700 8.08 19.78 45.77
CA PRO A 700 7.96 20.86 44.76
C PRO A 700 8.39 20.44 43.33
N MET A 701 8.90 19.21 43.16
CA MET A 701 9.21 18.60 41.86
C MET A 701 8.06 17.74 41.29
N ALA A 702 6.92 17.63 41.97
CA ALA A 702 5.77 16.86 41.48
C ALA A 702 5.18 17.51 40.20
N PRO A 703 4.99 16.74 39.11
CA PRO A 703 4.35 17.24 37.89
C PRO A 703 2.97 17.86 38.16
N PRO A 704 2.61 19.00 37.53
CA PRO A 704 1.36 19.73 37.83
C PRO A 704 0.06 18.98 37.52
N GLU A 705 0.12 17.86 36.79
CA GLU A 705 -1.06 17.16 36.24
C GLU A 705 -1.31 15.77 36.86
N HIS A 706 -0.88 15.52 38.10
CA HIS A 706 -1.26 14.29 38.77
C HIS A 706 -2.75 14.30 39.16
N HIS A 707 -3.61 13.96 38.20
CA HIS A 707 -4.83 13.23 38.53
C HIS A 707 -4.39 12.00 39.32
N TYR A 708 -4.63 11.99 40.64
CA TYR A 708 -4.35 10.84 41.50
C TYR A 708 -5.09 9.63 40.92
N ARG A 709 -4.35 8.82 40.15
CA ARG A 709 -4.88 7.61 39.55
C ARG A 709 -5.03 6.57 40.65
N ARG A 710 -5.92 5.62 40.39
CA ARG A 710 -6.02 4.40 41.17
C ARG A 710 -4.66 3.71 41.15
N GLU A 711 -4.02 3.61 42.31
CA GLU A 711 -2.74 2.94 42.48
C GLU A 711 -2.91 1.44 42.53
N LYS A 712 -2.00 0.75 41.85
CA LYS A 712 -1.96 -0.71 41.78
C LYS A 712 -0.59 -1.20 42.19
N CYS A 713 -0.48 -1.66 43.42
CA CYS A 713 0.76 -2.18 43.98
C CYS A 713 0.74 -3.71 43.94
N ILE A 714 1.88 -4.31 43.60
CA ILE A 714 2.01 -5.76 43.43
C ILE A 714 3.34 -6.22 44.04
N TRP A 715 3.28 -6.82 45.22
CA TRP A 715 4.43 -7.29 45.97
C TRP A 715 4.59 -8.80 45.84
N GLU A 716 5.83 -9.27 45.75
CA GLU A 716 6.19 -10.70 45.82
C GLU A 716 6.81 -10.98 47.18
N LEU A 717 6.12 -11.75 48.01
CA LEU A 717 6.62 -12.21 49.30
C LEU A 717 7.23 -13.59 49.16
N LYS A 718 8.56 -13.66 49.26
CA LYS A 718 9.31 -14.92 49.28
C LYS A 718 9.28 -15.52 50.68
N VAL A 719 9.05 -16.82 50.77
CA VAL A 719 8.98 -17.59 52.02
C VAL A 719 10.14 -18.58 52.02
N ALA A 720 10.77 -18.83 53.17
CA ALA A 720 11.80 -19.87 53.27
C ALA A 720 11.20 -21.29 53.08
N ALA A 721 12.02 -22.23 52.61
CA ALA A 721 11.59 -23.62 52.43
C ALA A 721 11.14 -24.25 53.77
N GLN A 722 10.12 -25.11 53.71
CA GLN A 722 9.53 -25.81 54.88
C GLN A 722 8.96 -24.89 55.97
N ARG A 723 8.60 -23.65 55.62
CA ARG A 723 7.92 -22.71 56.52
C ARG A 723 6.48 -22.50 56.11
N ASP A 724 5.62 -22.43 57.12
CA ASP A 724 4.28 -21.93 56.97
C ASP A 724 4.31 -20.39 57.03
N LEU A 725 3.35 -19.73 56.41
CA LEU A 725 3.27 -18.26 56.38
C LEU A 725 2.00 -17.78 57.06
N TRP A 726 2.13 -16.88 58.01
CA TRP A 726 1.01 -16.16 58.60
C TRP A 726 1.05 -14.68 58.23
N LEU A 727 -0.09 -14.15 57.83
CA LEU A 727 -0.27 -12.75 57.43
C LEU A 727 -1.22 -12.08 58.43
N ASN A 728 -0.79 -10.96 59.01
CA ASN A 728 -1.55 -10.23 60.01
C ASN A 728 -1.72 -8.76 59.59
N LEU A 729 -2.96 -8.32 59.38
CA LEU A 729 -3.25 -6.92 59.08
C LEU A 729 -3.40 -6.10 60.38
N GLU A 730 -2.26 -5.64 60.92
CA GLU A 730 -2.21 -4.94 62.21
C GLU A 730 -2.98 -3.61 62.21
N LYS A 731 -2.82 -2.82 61.13
CA LYS A 731 -3.45 -1.51 60.99
C LYS A 731 -3.96 -1.34 59.57
N ALA A 732 -5.20 -0.88 59.43
CA ALA A 732 -5.74 -0.48 58.13
C ALA A 732 -6.80 0.61 58.31
N ARG A 733 -6.68 1.67 57.51
CA ARG A 733 -7.61 2.80 57.43
C ARG A 733 -7.83 3.09 55.96
N PHE A 734 -9.06 2.94 55.51
CA PHE A 734 -9.48 3.25 54.15
C PHE A 734 -10.38 4.47 54.14
N ALA A 735 -10.29 5.31 53.11
CA ALA A 735 -11.08 6.54 53.02
C ALA A 735 -12.55 6.27 52.69
N ASP A 736 -12.79 5.26 51.85
CA ASP A 736 -14.12 4.83 51.42
C ASP A 736 -14.41 3.44 51.99
N ARG A 737 -15.69 3.14 52.17
CA ARG A 737 -16.20 1.91 52.76
C ARG A 737 -16.51 0.83 51.74
N SER A 738 -16.41 1.11 50.45
CA SER A 738 -16.69 0.13 49.39
C SER A 738 -15.47 -0.70 49.02
N CYS A 739 -15.64 -2.00 48.75
CA CYS A 739 -14.58 -2.86 48.18
C CYS A 739 -14.17 -2.47 46.75
N ASP A 740 -15.00 -1.71 46.03
CA ASP A 740 -14.64 -1.14 44.73
C ASP A 740 -13.61 -0.01 44.84
N SER A 741 -13.52 0.63 46.01
CA SER A 741 -12.63 1.76 46.25
C SER A 741 -11.20 1.32 46.55
N ALA A 742 -11.04 0.27 47.35
CA ALA A 742 -9.77 -0.25 47.81
C ALA A 742 -9.89 -1.74 48.14
N LYS A 743 -8.92 -2.54 47.69
CA LYS A 743 -8.82 -3.96 48.03
C LYS A 743 -7.37 -4.42 48.08
N ILE A 744 -7.09 -5.37 48.96
CA ILE A 744 -5.84 -6.10 49.12
C ILE A 744 -6.15 -7.57 48.82
N GLU A 745 -5.51 -8.14 47.82
CA GLU A 745 -5.74 -9.48 47.31
C GLU A 745 -4.46 -10.29 47.47
N VAL A 746 -4.54 -11.47 48.05
CA VAL A 746 -3.39 -12.38 48.24
C VAL A 746 -3.56 -13.58 47.33
N TYR A 747 -2.63 -13.78 46.41
CA TYR A 747 -2.63 -14.92 45.49
C TYR A 747 -1.53 -15.89 45.86
N LEU A 748 -1.88 -17.18 45.84
CA LEU A 748 -0.92 -18.27 45.91
C LEU A 748 -0.53 -18.65 44.49
N ALA A 749 0.71 -19.07 44.32
CA ALA A 749 1.21 -19.48 43.02
C ALA A 749 0.37 -20.61 42.41
N GLY A 750 0.08 -20.52 41.11
CA GLY A 750 -0.76 -21.47 40.39
C GLY A 750 -2.27 -21.29 40.60
N ARG A 751 -2.73 -20.33 41.43
CA ARG A 751 -4.16 -20.04 41.61
C ARG A 751 -4.54 -18.73 40.90
N LEU A 752 -5.60 -18.79 40.09
CA LEU A 752 -6.15 -17.62 39.39
C LEU A 752 -7.03 -16.74 40.30
N GLU A 753 -7.64 -17.35 41.31
CA GLU A 753 -8.48 -16.66 42.29
C GLU A 753 -7.65 -16.29 43.52
N PRO A 754 -7.87 -15.08 44.10
CA PRO A 754 -7.18 -14.69 45.32
C PRO A 754 -7.59 -15.62 46.45
N ARG A 755 -6.60 -16.08 47.22
CA ARG A 755 -6.82 -16.89 48.43
C ARG A 755 -7.53 -16.08 49.52
N PHE A 756 -7.22 -14.79 49.60
CA PHE A 756 -7.84 -13.84 50.51
C PHE A 756 -8.09 -12.51 49.79
N VAL A 757 -9.23 -11.89 50.08
CA VAL A 757 -9.55 -10.53 49.66
C VAL A 757 -9.90 -9.73 50.91
N VAL A 758 -9.11 -8.72 51.20
CA VAL A 758 -9.34 -7.78 52.29
C VAL A 758 -9.72 -6.43 51.70
N CYS A 759 -10.86 -5.91 52.12
CA CYS A 759 -11.36 -4.62 51.69
C CYS A 759 -12.10 -3.94 52.85
N PRO A 760 -12.50 -2.66 52.74
CA PRO A 760 -13.06 -1.90 53.85
C PRO A 760 -14.30 -2.56 54.48
N GLU A 761 -15.10 -3.29 53.70
CA GLU A 761 -16.31 -3.99 54.16
C GLU A 761 -16.00 -5.19 55.07
N ASN A 762 -14.87 -5.87 54.83
CA ASN A 762 -14.48 -7.13 55.48
C ASN A 762 -13.22 -6.98 56.34
N ILE A 763 -12.90 -5.76 56.77
CA ILE A 763 -11.68 -5.45 57.52
C ILE A 763 -11.59 -6.19 58.87
N SER A 764 -12.74 -6.54 59.45
CA SER A 764 -12.82 -7.32 60.69
C SER A 764 -12.29 -8.74 60.52
N LEU A 765 -12.52 -9.37 59.36
CA LEU A 765 -12.03 -10.71 59.03
C LEU A 765 -10.52 -10.74 58.79
N ALA A 766 -9.91 -9.59 58.51
CA ALA A 766 -8.49 -9.50 58.19
C ALA A 766 -7.56 -9.68 59.40
N ARG A 767 -8.10 -9.65 60.62
CA ARG A 767 -7.35 -9.96 61.85
C ARG A 767 -7.15 -11.46 62.05
N ASP A 768 -7.99 -12.28 61.42
CA ASP A 768 -8.01 -13.74 61.58
C ASP A 768 -7.72 -14.44 60.25
N LEU A 769 -6.74 -13.93 59.49
CA LEU A 769 -6.29 -14.61 58.26
C LEU A 769 -5.67 -15.96 58.63
N PRO A 770 -6.10 -17.07 57.99
CA PRO A 770 -5.60 -18.40 58.32
C PRO A 770 -4.15 -18.56 57.85
N ILE A 771 -3.46 -19.50 58.50
CA ILE A 771 -2.08 -19.88 58.17
C ILE A 771 -2.04 -20.49 56.77
N LEU A 772 -1.12 -20.00 55.94
CA LEU A 772 -0.79 -20.60 54.66
C LEU A 772 0.23 -21.71 54.90
N THR A 773 -0.22 -22.96 54.78
CA THR A 773 0.66 -24.11 55.05
C THR A 773 1.71 -24.27 53.96
N THR A 774 2.83 -24.91 54.29
CA THR A 774 3.90 -25.28 53.35
C THR A 774 3.34 -26.04 52.14
N ALA A 775 2.33 -26.88 52.37
CA ALA A 775 1.62 -27.61 51.32
C ALA A 775 0.83 -26.69 50.37
N GLU A 776 0.19 -25.64 50.89
CA GLU A 776 -0.50 -24.63 50.08
C GLU A 776 0.46 -23.73 49.31
N LEU A 777 1.67 -23.50 49.83
CA LEU A 777 2.74 -22.72 49.18
C LEU A 777 3.49 -23.52 48.08
N GLY A 778 3.19 -24.80 47.91
CA GLY A 778 3.72 -25.64 46.84
C GLY A 778 5.11 -26.22 47.08
N ALA A 779 5.64 -26.17 48.31
CA ALA A 779 6.97 -26.69 48.66
C ALA A 779 6.89 -28.08 49.32
N THR A 780 6.45 -29.11 48.58
CA THR A 780 6.30 -30.48 49.11
C THR A 780 7.60 -31.29 49.12
N GLY A 781 8.66 -30.82 48.44
CA GLY A 781 9.99 -31.44 48.44
C GLY A 781 11.03 -30.62 49.20
N ALA A 782 11.99 -31.29 49.85
CA ALA A 782 13.06 -30.64 50.63
C ALA A 782 13.99 -29.72 49.80
N ASP A 783 14.04 -29.93 48.48
CA ASP A 783 14.88 -29.17 47.54
C ASP A 783 14.09 -28.16 46.68
N GLN A 784 12.79 -27.96 46.95
CA GLN A 784 11.95 -27.00 46.22
C GLN A 784 11.74 -25.73 47.03
N GLU A 785 12.27 -24.59 46.55
CA GLU A 785 11.89 -23.28 47.07
C GLU A 785 10.39 -23.03 46.82
N PRO A 786 9.62 -22.58 47.82
CA PRO A 786 8.23 -22.23 47.63
C PRO A 786 8.10 -21.08 46.64
N LEU A 787 7.06 -21.13 45.81
CA LEU A 787 6.76 -20.03 44.91
C LEU A 787 6.31 -18.80 45.74
N PRO A 788 6.67 -17.58 45.31
CA PRO A 788 6.35 -16.38 46.09
C PRO A 788 4.84 -16.14 46.18
N VAL A 789 4.40 -15.64 47.34
CA VAL A 789 3.02 -15.20 47.56
C VAL A 789 2.87 -13.79 46.97
N LEU A 790 1.87 -13.59 46.11
CA LEU A 790 1.63 -12.29 45.48
C LEU A 790 0.61 -11.50 46.30
N ILE A 791 0.99 -10.32 46.76
CA ILE A 791 0.09 -9.40 47.47
C ILE A 791 -0.20 -8.24 46.52
N GLN A 792 -1.46 -8.03 46.18
CA GLN A 792 -1.90 -6.97 45.28
C GLN A 792 -2.79 -5.98 46.02
N TYR A 793 -2.43 -4.71 46.02
CA TYR A 793 -3.31 -3.62 46.46
C TYR A 793 -3.80 -2.84 45.24
N THR A 794 -5.11 -2.55 45.21
CA THR A 794 -5.70 -1.64 44.23
C THR A 794 -6.55 -0.63 44.98
N GLY A 795 -6.24 0.67 44.88
CA GLY A 795 -7.04 1.71 45.55
C GLY A 795 -6.59 3.13 45.24
N ASP A 796 -7.09 4.12 45.97
CA ASP A 796 -6.73 5.52 45.77
C ASP A 796 -5.24 5.78 46.09
N GLY A 797 -4.53 6.43 45.16
CA GLY A 797 -3.13 6.80 45.27
C GLY A 797 -2.83 8.10 46.00
N GLN A 798 -3.85 8.85 46.40
CA GLN A 798 -3.66 10.09 47.13
C GLN A 798 -3.07 9.79 48.52
N PRO A 799 -1.87 10.32 48.85
CA PRO A 799 -1.24 10.07 50.15
C PRO A 799 -2.18 10.40 51.31
N GLY A 800 -2.34 9.45 52.24
CA GLY A 800 -3.14 9.61 53.46
C GLY A 800 -4.61 9.17 53.37
N ARG A 801 -5.17 8.90 52.17
CA ARG A 801 -6.53 8.37 52.05
C ARG A 801 -6.62 6.91 52.50
N ASN A 802 -5.70 6.08 52.04
CA ASN A 802 -5.60 4.67 52.40
C ASN A 802 -4.25 4.40 53.05
N ILE A 803 -4.27 3.84 54.26
CA ILE A 803 -3.07 3.55 55.05
C ILE A 803 -3.22 2.15 55.63
N PHE A 804 -2.23 1.28 55.43
CA PHE A 804 -2.25 -0.04 56.06
C PHE A 804 -0.84 -0.57 56.36
N ARG A 805 -0.77 -1.46 57.35
CA ARG A 805 0.42 -2.19 57.81
C ARG A 805 0.07 -3.67 57.84
N LEU A 806 0.62 -4.43 56.89
CA LEU A 806 0.51 -5.88 56.81
C LEU A 806 1.82 -6.49 57.30
N VAL A 807 1.76 -7.31 58.33
CA VAL A 807 2.89 -8.01 58.91
C VAL A 807 2.86 -9.46 58.43
N TRP A 808 4.02 -10.07 58.21
CA TRP A 808 4.12 -11.50 57.99
C TRP A 808 5.07 -12.16 58.96
N THR A 809 4.80 -13.42 59.27
CA THR A 809 5.61 -14.28 60.14
C THR A 809 5.74 -15.66 59.50
N GLU A 810 6.96 -16.16 59.39
CA GLU A 810 7.25 -17.54 58.99
C GLU A 810 7.16 -18.46 60.22
N LEU A 811 6.25 -19.43 60.18
CA LEU A 811 5.97 -20.37 61.24
C LEU A 811 6.61 -21.74 60.96
N PHE A 812 6.96 -22.45 62.02
CA PHE A 812 7.37 -23.85 61.96
C PHE A 812 6.21 -24.75 62.39
N HIS A 813 5.82 -25.71 61.55
CA HIS A 813 4.85 -26.74 61.93
C HIS A 813 5.58 -27.92 62.60
N LEU A 814 5.11 -28.36 63.77
CA LEU A 814 5.70 -29.50 64.47
C LEU A 814 5.37 -30.81 63.68
N PRO A 815 6.33 -31.75 63.52
CA PRO A 815 6.11 -32.99 62.79
C PRO A 815 5.10 -33.91 63.48
N ARG A 816 4.30 -34.65 62.70
CA ARG A 816 3.31 -35.63 63.19
C ARG A 816 3.68 -37.06 62.79
N ASN A 817 3.42 -37.99 63.69
CA ASN A 817 3.39 -39.43 63.45
C ASN A 817 2.20 -39.81 62.53
N PRO A 818 2.21 -40.98 61.88
CA PRO A 818 1.12 -41.45 61.02
C PRO A 818 -0.24 -41.57 61.73
N ASP A 819 -0.25 -41.67 63.06
CA ASP A 819 -1.43 -41.71 63.92
C ASP A 819 -1.97 -40.30 64.27
N GLY A 820 -1.40 -39.25 63.69
CA GLY A 820 -1.74 -37.85 63.94
C GLY A 820 -1.13 -37.26 65.22
N SER A 821 -0.46 -38.08 66.03
CA SER A 821 0.22 -37.62 67.24
C SER A 821 1.46 -36.80 66.89
N LEU A 822 1.82 -35.80 67.71
CA LEU A 822 3.08 -35.09 67.56
C LEU A 822 4.25 -36.06 67.64
N ALA A 823 5.12 -36.05 66.64
CA ALA A 823 6.36 -36.81 66.62
C ALA A 823 7.39 -36.16 67.54
N ALA A 824 7.13 -36.23 68.85
CA ALA A 824 7.98 -35.66 69.90
C ALA A 824 9.44 -36.14 69.83
N SER A 825 9.70 -37.31 69.23
CA SER A 825 11.05 -37.83 69.00
C SER A 825 11.83 -37.08 67.91
N LEU A 826 11.14 -36.40 66.97
CA LEU A 826 11.77 -35.61 65.91
C LEU A 826 12.16 -34.19 66.37
N LEU A 827 11.80 -33.81 67.60
CA LEU A 827 12.06 -32.49 68.18
C LEU A 827 13.40 -32.39 68.94
N GLN A 828 14.27 -33.40 68.84
CA GLN A 828 15.46 -33.54 69.69
C GLN A 828 16.66 -32.63 69.34
N ASP A 829 16.62 -31.87 68.24
CA ASP A 829 17.66 -30.89 67.89
C ASP A 829 17.04 -29.52 67.54
N GLY A 830 16.86 -28.66 68.54
CA GLY A 830 16.72 -27.20 68.35
C GLY A 830 15.54 -26.67 67.52
N GLY A 831 14.46 -27.44 67.35
CA GLY A 831 13.44 -27.14 66.33
C GLY A 831 12.33 -26.14 66.69
N CYS A 832 12.16 -25.73 67.95
CA CYS A 832 11.02 -24.92 68.40
C CYS A 832 11.39 -24.07 69.63
N ASP A 833 11.48 -22.74 69.47
CA ASP A 833 11.82 -21.82 70.57
C ASP A 833 10.61 -21.42 71.44
N PHE A 834 9.47 -21.17 70.80
CA PHE A 834 8.22 -20.84 71.48
C PHE A 834 7.03 -21.40 70.72
N ARG A 835 6.18 -22.16 71.42
CA ARG A 835 4.97 -22.72 70.86
C ARG A 835 3.89 -21.66 70.94
N CYS A 836 3.16 -21.41 69.86
CA CYS A 836 2.04 -20.48 69.88
C CYS A 836 0.80 -21.10 70.55
N PRO A 837 -0.02 -20.31 71.26
CA PRO A 837 -1.24 -20.80 71.89
C PRO A 837 -2.27 -21.28 70.86
N GLY A 838 -3.06 -22.29 71.25
CA GLY A 838 -4.09 -22.92 70.41
C GLY A 838 -3.74 -24.33 69.94
N ASP A 839 -4.61 -24.91 69.10
CA ASP A 839 -4.50 -26.29 68.59
C ASP A 839 -3.64 -26.40 67.31
N THR A 840 -2.92 -25.34 66.96
CA THR A 840 -2.22 -25.22 65.67
C THR A 840 -0.85 -25.87 65.63
N GLU A 841 -0.29 -26.32 66.76
CA GLU A 841 1.04 -26.98 66.80
C GLU A 841 2.13 -26.21 66.02
N VAL A 842 2.05 -24.87 66.04
CA VAL A 842 3.03 -24.00 65.39
C VAL A 842 3.99 -23.38 66.40
N CYS A 843 5.19 -23.05 65.94
CA CYS A 843 6.19 -22.36 66.73
C CYS A 843 6.90 -21.24 65.99
N ILE A 844 7.37 -20.27 66.78
CA ILE A 844 8.10 -19.10 66.32
C ILE A 844 9.50 -19.06 66.93
N PRO A 845 10.48 -18.46 66.24
CA PRO A 845 11.81 -18.19 66.80
C PRO A 845 11.78 -17.28 68.04
N LYS A 846 12.74 -17.45 68.95
CA LYS A 846 12.85 -16.69 70.19
C LYS A 846 12.97 -15.18 69.97
N HIS A 847 13.56 -14.74 68.85
CA HIS A 847 13.72 -13.31 68.56
C HIS A 847 12.40 -12.59 68.23
N LEU A 848 11.32 -13.33 67.95
CA LEU A 848 10.00 -12.79 67.68
C LEU A 848 9.14 -12.63 68.95
N LEU A 849 9.63 -13.05 70.11
CA LEU A 849 8.94 -12.84 71.38
C LEU A 849 9.20 -11.43 71.90
N CYS A 850 8.13 -10.72 72.25
CA CYS A 850 8.20 -9.38 72.85
C CYS A 850 8.87 -8.34 71.95
N ASN A 851 8.61 -8.44 70.64
CA ASN A 851 9.09 -7.47 69.66
C ASN A 851 8.07 -6.36 69.38
N GLY A 852 6.92 -6.36 70.07
CA GLY A 852 5.84 -5.39 69.92
C GLY A 852 4.90 -5.69 68.75
N ILE A 853 5.03 -6.87 68.13
CA ILE A 853 4.22 -7.34 67.00
C ILE A 853 3.67 -8.71 67.37
N ALA A 854 2.37 -8.92 67.23
CA ALA A 854 1.79 -10.26 67.37
C ALA A 854 2.20 -11.12 66.16
N ASN A 855 3.07 -12.10 66.41
CA ASN A 855 3.64 -13.11 65.51
C ASN A 855 2.98 -14.49 65.70
N CYS A 856 2.28 -14.72 66.82
CA CYS A 856 1.50 -15.93 67.02
C CYS A 856 0.04 -15.78 66.52
N PRO A 857 -0.45 -16.71 65.68
CA PRO A 857 -1.85 -16.73 65.24
C PRO A 857 -2.79 -17.07 66.40
N ASN A 858 -3.88 -16.31 66.53
CA ASN A 858 -4.87 -16.53 67.59
C ASN A 858 -5.90 -17.58 67.12
N VAL A 859 -5.74 -18.84 67.54
CA VAL A 859 -6.67 -19.90 67.13
C VAL A 859 -7.67 -20.18 68.24
N THR A 860 -8.91 -19.85 67.92
CA THR A 860 -10.10 -19.86 68.76
C THR A 860 -10.36 -21.19 69.47
N HIS A 861 -10.32 -21.15 70.81
CA HIS A 861 -11.09 -21.87 71.85
C HIS A 861 -11.53 -23.35 71.71
N THR A 862 -11.07 -24.13 70.73
CA THR A 862 -11.34 -25.59 70.71
C THR A 862 -10.37 -26.39 71.56
N SER A 863 -9.28 -25.76 72.04
CA SER A 863 -8.33 -26.40 72.94
C SER A 863 -8.98 -26.67 74.30
N THR A 864 -9.03 -27.93 74.69
CA THR A 864 -9.43 -28.35 76.04
C THR A 864 -8.55 -27.66 77.08
N LEU A 865 -9.08 -27.41 78.29
CA LEU A 865 -8.31 -26.87 79.41
C LEU A 865 -6.99 -27.65 79.60
N SER A 866 -7.02 -28.98 79.41
CA SER A 866 -5.85 -29.86 79.51
C SER A 866 -4.78 -29.63 78.44
N GLN A 867 -5.16 -29.16 77.25
CA GLN A 867 -4.24 -28.80 76.17
C GLN A 867 -3.61 -27.43 76.44
N LEU A 868 -4.42 -26.47 76.94
CA LEU A 868 -3.94 -25.13 77.33
C LEU A 868 -2.95 -25.19 78.50
N THR A 869 -3.22 -26.00 79.54
CA THR A 869 -2.30 -26.14 80.68
C THR A 869 -0.97 -26.75 80.25
N ARG A 870 -0.97 -27.81 79.44
CA ARG A 870 0.27 -28.42 78.90
C ARG A 870 1.06 -27.45 78.03
N HIS A 871 0.35 -26.62 77.26
CA HIS A 871 0.96 -25.60 76.44
C HIS A 871 1.69 -24.54 77.27
N ILE A 872 1.03 -24.04 78.32
CA ILE A 872 1.59 -23.06 79.26
C ILE A 872 2.82 -23.65 79.98
N GLU A 873 2.72 -24.87 80.50
CA GLU A 873 3.83 -25.55 81.19
C GLU A 873 5.07 -25.71 80.28
N TRP A 874 4.88 -26.15 79.03
CA TRP A 874 5.97 -26.32 78.08
C TRP A 874 6.66 -24.99 77.75
N ASN A 875 5.88 -23.93 77.48
CA ASN A 875 6.45 -22.61 77.20
C ASN A 875 7.19 -22.03 78.43
N LEU A 876 6.63 -22.19 79.64
CA LEU A 876 7.30 -21.78 80.87
C LEU A 876 8.60 -22.55 81.11
N GLU A 877 8.67 -23.82 80.71
CA GLU A 877 9.87 -24.64 80.79
C GLU A 877 10.94 -24.16 79.81
N GLN A 878 10.61 -24.03 78.52
CA GLN A 878 11.55 -23.60 77.49
C GLN A 878 12.05 -22.16 77.70
N LEU A 879 11.22 -21.29 78.28
CA LEU A 879 11.59 -19.90 78.60
C LEU A 879 12.29 -19.76 79.97
N GLY A 880 12.45 -20.84 80.75
CA GLY A 880 13.06 -20.79 82.08
C GLY A 880 12.25 -19.97 83.10
N LEU A 881 10.93 -19.98 82.98
CA LEU A 881 9.95 -19.25 83.78
C LEU A 881 9.23 -20.12 84.84
N LEU A 882 9.52 -21.44 84.90
CA LEU A 882 8.89 -22.41 85.81
C LEU A 882 8.93 -22.06 87.32
N HIS A 883 9.76 -21.12 87.76
CA HIS A 883 9.89 -20.74 89.18
C HIS A 883 8.71 -19.89 89.73
N HIS A 884 7.69 -19.56 88.93
CA HIS A 884 6.53 -18.77 89.37
C HIS A 884 5.17 -19.48 89.19
N ALA A 885 5.15 -20.81 89.09
CA ALA A 885 3.96 -21.63 88.81
C ALA A 885 2.74 -21.49 89.77
N GLY A 886 2.80 -20.63 90.78
CA GLY A 886 1.77 -20.45 91.81
C GLY A 886 0.55 -19.62 91.43
N ASP A 887 0.58 -18.77 90.40
CA ASP A 887 -0.48 -17.76 90.14
C ASP A 887 -1.13 -17.78 88.75
N TYR A 888 -0.77 -18.74 87.88
CA TYR A 888 -1.14 -18.68 86.45
C TYR A 888 -2.43 -19.43 86.07
N GLN A 889 -3.45 -19.44 86.95
CA GLN A 889 -4.62 -20.31 86.75
C GLN A 889 -5.63 -19.88 85.67
N GLN A 890 -5.39 -18.80 84.90
CA GLN A 890 -6.37 -18.31 83.91
C GLN A 890 -5.80 -17.57 82.68
N LEU A 891 -4.49 -17.58 82.45
CA LEU A 891 -3.87 -16.80 81.37
C LEU A 891 -3.38 -17.68 80.21
N VAL A 892 -3.91 -17.44 79.01
CA VAL A 892 -3.34 -17.96 77.77
C VAL A 892 -2.09 -17.13 77.45
N LEU A 893 -0.91 -17.73 77.61
CA LEU A 893 0.36 -17.08 77.23
C LEU A 893 0.42 -16.99 75.69
N HIS A 894 0.46 -15.77 75.19
CA HIS A 894 0.79 -15.44 73.81
C HIS A 894 2.19 -14.81 73.75
N ASP A 895 2.74 -14.67 72.55
CA ASP A 895 4.09 -14.16 72.28
C ASP A 895 4.37 -12.74 72.83
N GLU A 896 3.36 -11.89 72.87
CA GLU A 896 3.43 -10.53 73.45
C GLU A 896 2.85 -10.45 74.88
N SER A 897 2.72 -11.58 75.57
CA SER A 897 2.18 -11.61 76.94
C SER A 897 3.12 -10.87 77.90
N PRO A 898 2.58 -9.96 78.75
CA PRO A 898 3.38 -9.19 79.71
C PRO A 898 4.32 -10.07 80.54
N GLU A 899 3.87 -11.27 80.92
CA GLU A 899 4.58 -12.25 81.72
C GLU A 899 5.88 -12.74 81.06
N ILE A 900 5.89 -12.83 79.73
CA ILE A 900 7.08 -13.21 78.94
C ILE A 900 8.00 -12.00 78.80
N CYS A 901 7.43 -10.83 78.51
CA CYS A 901 8.17 -9.63 78.14
C CYS A 901 8.86 -8.94 79.32
N LEU A 902 8.24 -8.98 80.50
CA LEU A 902 8.78 -8.39 81.73
C LEU A 902 10.14 -8.99 82.16
N LYS A 903 10.43 -10.26 81.84
CA LYS A 903 11.70 -10.90 82.24
C LYS A 903 12.85 -10.62 81.27
N ARG A 904 12.54 -10.37 80.00
CA ARG A 904 13.55 -10.20 78.94
C ARG A 904 14.30 -8.87 79.09
N ASP A 905 13.59 -7.84 79.57
CA ASP A 905 14.17 -6.55 79.93
C ASP A 905 15.14 -6.61 81.13
N LEU A 906 15.17 -7.70 81.90
CA LEU A 906 16.09 -7.85 83.05
C LEU A 906 17.29 -8.77 82.74
N SER A 907 17.19 -9.67 81.76
CA SER A 907 18.23 -10.66 81.44
C SER A 907 19.17 -10.28 80.29
N GLU A 908 18.80 -9.32 79.43
CA GLU A 908 19.65 -8.85 78.33
C GLU A 908 20.38 -7.52 78.62
N LEU A 909 20.38 -7.06 79.87
CA LEU A 909 21.37 -6.08 80.32
C LEU A 909 22.75 -6.75 80.31
N PRO A 910 23.67 -6.40 79.38
CA PRO A 910 25.02 -6.90 79.46
C PRO A 910 25.60 -6.19 80.67
N TYR A 911 25.81 -6.89 81.78
CA TYR A 911 26.47 -6.33 82.96
C TYR A 911 27.86 -5.74 82.59
N GLY A 912 28.42 -6.09 81.42
CA GLY A 912 29.58 -5.43 80.81
C GLY A 912 29.30 -4.14 80.01
N LYS A 913 28.11 -3.95 79.41
CA LYS A 913 27.76 -2.72 78.67
C LYS A 913 27.00 -1.70 79.51
N LEU A 914 26.27 -2.09 80.56
CA LEU A 914 25.77 -1.09 81.52
C LEU A 914 26.86 -0.47 82.37
N SER A 915 27.95 -1.19 82.65
CA SER A 915 29.14 -0.57 83.24
C SER A 915 29.76 0.45 82.29
N LEU A 916 29.86 0.16 80.98
CA LEU A 916 30.38 1.09 79.96
C LEU A 916 29.43 2.26 79.62
N ILE A 917 28.11 2.05 79.65
CA ILE A 917 27.10 3.10 79.43
C ILE A 917 26.93 3.94 80.69
N ALA A 918 27.05 3.37 81.90
CA ALA A 918 27.09 4.14 83.15
C ALA A 918 28.41 4.90 83.31
N LEU A 919 29.56 4.33 82.91
CA LEU A 919 30.84 5.05 82.82
C LEU A 919 30.80 6.12 81.74
N GLY A 920 30.19 5.85 80.59
CA GLY A 920 30.02 6.81 79.48
C GLY A 920 29.07 7.95 79.83
N LEU A 921 27.94 7.67 80.48
CA LEU A 921 27.00 8.67 80.99
C LEU A 921 27.58 9.44 82.17
N CYS A 922 28.34 8.82 83.07
CA CYS A 922 29.07 9.53 84.13
C CYS A 922 30.17 10.43 83.57
N LEU A 923 30.92 9.99 82.55
CA LEU A 923 31.92 10.81 81.86
C LEU A 923 31.27 11.95 81.09
N MET A 924 30.14 11.71 80.42
CA MET A 924 29.36 12.75 79.74
C MET A 924 28.75 13.74 80.72
N PHE A 925 28.18 13.30 81.85
CA PHE A 925 27.68 14.20 82.89
C PHE A 925 28.81 14.95 83.59
N ALA A 926 29.97 14.33 83.82
CA ALA A 926 31.15 15.01 84.38
C ALA A 926 31.73 16.04 83.40
N LEU A 927 31.76 15.75 82.09
CA LEU A 927 32.11 16.70 81.04
C LEU A 927 31.07 17.82 80.92
N LEU A 928 29.77 17.51 80.97
CA LEU A 928 28.71 18.51 80.96
C LEU A 928 28.78 19.40 82.20
N PHE A 929 29.02 18.83 83.40
CA PHE A 929 29.22 19.60 84.63
C PHE A 929 30.53 20.40 84.62
N ALA A 930 31.60 19.90 84.00
CA ALA A 930 32.85 20.64 83.83
C ALA A 930 32.71 21.78 82.81
N ILE A 931 31.95 21.57 81.73
CA ILE A 931 31.61 22.59 80.73
C ILE A 931 30.64 23.62 81.34
N LEU A 932 29.60 23.20 82.07
CA LEU A 932 28.69 24.09 82.80
C LEU A 932 29.40 24.85 83.94
N ARG A 933 30.37 24.23 84.66
CA ARG A 933 31.21 24.94 85.64
C ARG A 933 32.23 25.88 85.01
N ARG A 934 32.71 25.62 83.79
CA ARG A 934 33.56 26.54 83.01
C ARG A 934 32.75 27.66 82.37
N MET A 935 31.53 27.40 81.92
CA MET A 935 30.63 28.40 81.34
C MET A 935 29.98 29.30 82.41
N CYS A 936 29.77 28.80 83.64
CA CYS A 936 29.31 29.63 84.77
C CYS A 936 30.42 30.43 85.47
N ARG A 937 31.66 30.42 84.97
CA ARG A 937 32.78 31.23 85.51
C ARG A 937 33.27 32.33 84.55
N SER A 938 32.56 32.57 83.45
CA SER A 938 32.89 33.66 82.52
C SER A 938 31.69 34.58 82.33
N SER A 939 31.83 35.78 82.89
CA SER A 939 31.39 37.06 82.32
C SER A 939 29.90 37.28 82.05
N SER A 940 29.27 37.89 83.05
CA SER A 940 28.41 39.08 82.97
C SER A 940 28.38 39.86 81.64
N LEU A 941 27.19 40.11 81.09
CA LEU A 941 26.60 41.42 80.70
C LEU A 941 25.57 41.27 79.55
N HIS A 942 24.40 41.91 79.76
CA HIS A 942 23.42 42.49 78.81
C HIS A 942 22.90 41.66 77.60
N GLN A 943 21.59 41.34 77.44
CA GLN A 943 20.33 42.10 77.40
C GLN A 943 19.90 42.53 75.96
N GLY A 944 18.71 42.08 75.55
CA GLY A 944 17.98 42.39 74.29
C GLY A 944 17.70 41.11 73.47
N ARG A 945 16.53 40.47 73.43
CA ARG A 945 15.11 40.86 73.27
C ARG A 945 14.82 41.50 71.90
N HIS A 946 14.29 40.73 70.95
CA HIS A 946 12.93 40.87 70.37
C HIS A 946 12.78 40.28 68.95
N HIS A 947 11.59 39.69 68.72
CA HIS A 947 10.81 39.61 67.47
C HIS A 947 11.35 38.77 66.29
N LEU A 948 10.53 38.26 65.38
CA LEU A 948 9.22 37.59 65.37
C LEU A 948 9.10 37.02 63.93
N GLN A 949 8.29 35.97 63.76
CA GLN A 949 7.43 35.73 62.60
C GLN A 949 7.93 34.83 61.44
N GLU A 950 7.38 33.60 61.46
CA GLU A 950 6.59 32.92 60.41
C GLU A 950 6.99 33.10 58.94
N ASP A 951 7.41 32.01 58.28
CA ASP A 951 6.51 31.16 57.46
C ASP A 951 7.31 29.99 56.84
N TYR A 952 7.03 28.75 57.27
CA TYR A 952 7.01 27.49 56.48
C TYR A 952 6.45 26.33 57.30
#